data_AF-A0A0B4XT13-F1
#
_entry.id   AF-A0A0B4XT13-F1
#
_cell.length_a   1.000
_cell.length_b   1.000
_cell.length_c   1.000
_cell.angle_alpha   90.00
_cell.angle_beta   90.00
_cell.angle_gamma   90.00
#
_symmetry.space_group_name_H-M   'P 1'
#
loop_
_entity.id
_entity.type
_entity.pdbx_description
1 polymer ?
#
loop_
_entity_poly.entity_id
_entity_poly.type
_entity_poly.pdbx_seq_one_letter_code
_entity_poly.pdbx_strand_id
1 'polypeptide(L)'
;MNTVSFSVRTVLIVLGLGLLSACGGGGGGGGNGGTPSTHSMSGVVVDPAIAGATVTLRSASGNALAAVVTTDNEGRFTINYPAGSSLSGAVLTSRGGEDVITGYSFRNAVLSAPVTGAEPVVSLLTSLVQYLIEEESLSAEAATQQVALWYGLSEAAVLSDPRDSAAVQYSALRLAGWLNALRDEEAPVTLIAGALLAANGDQTLARQQLIDNARAASTADNFALLAEVEAQFDASGAADAEQVAERFTLANLRVGMAHHINEYIGALNLDDPVTAANFDALVQAVWHANGRRGVPLDSARVVNLIRYALNEGEIELADLADENFTVPTLSGDRIAGITAARDAIDHTLPLAPGEFLGSDNARRLAYFYASDLSPFYRAERIFDGIMDDNVLDPLYQSIAAGQAAAGLLDQALVTLETRIFQAGQRIEAQKKVAQLLGGQGRTEDAREVMMAALDGADRIIASLGGPGFVGEDEAEMLISLVNFSRYSGNADLGERALEPLYQFALVNAGNADVRTLYGRVIGALGSATGLGPVPDAIAEYESGNLSLTEAEQLLAVYKTIVLGMPPLPNGTETVKALYLAVIAVYEDRLGQDPWPTVETFLTLREQGTNVDSSIRYMADVYGRNDRIDEFLALADTISSASQKSRALAAIAAWQTLAALEEQEVDVVLDELLADEESLGSSLDTILWTGTNYDGVGLLNLLIGLSQLEAAAAVIEYAGDIVGSDAWLEENADSANMLGSWGCAKVAFAWYRIGDRERADAEMDSCLAFMQGYSWSTPDVQFFSYSSVINNELVRMSDLQRIGVVAERMLPLAQASEDSRNNLMTVARFSALAGLNAVTQSALSSALESVPALPLPVGDDQSERNAKIALVRSYVATLLSVRETLRSRIVVDGVPDSDRQALLGWLETQVASLLSDNNAPLINEALALNSSEQRANAISAIALLLVDAGYAADAVGAANQIEYRPDREAALGAVAAAIVEHDDFPGSLHASRDLDGDGRPDFFDPVDSSAGENPFELDDNIDGDGCPDSQDRRPFFATDGLADCAA
;
A
#
# COMPACT_ATOMS: atom_id res chain seq x y z
N MET A 1 26.59 -45.91 30.12
CA MET A 1 25.83 -47.13 30.47
C MET A 1 24.38 -46.73 30.75
N ASN A 2 23.48 -47.16 29.85
CA ASN A 2 22.06 -47.50 29.98
C ASN A 2 21.13 -46.53 30.77
N THR A 3 20.24 -45.72 30.14
CA THR A 3 19.00 -45.98 29.36
C THR A 3 17.70 -46.22 30.17
N VAL A 4 16.68 -45.41 29.82
CA VAL A 4 15.22 -45.70 29.61
C VAL A 4 14.17 -44.91 30.45
N SER A 5 13.35 -44.18 29.66
CA SER A 5 12.01 -43.52 29.75
C SER A 5 10.97 -43.82 30.85
N PHE A 6 10.00 -42.88 31.06
CA PHE A 6 8.56 -43.08 30.75
C PHE A 6 7.68 -41.79 30.80
N SER A 7 6.87 -41.59 29.74
CA SER A 7 5.52 -40.98 29.57
C SER A 7 5.11 -39.59 30.08
N VAL A 8 4.73 -38.73 29.12
CA VAL A 8 3.72 -37.66 29.26
C VAL A 8 2.41 -38.15 28.66
N ARG A 9 1.31 -38.06 29.43
CA ARG A 9 -0.07 -38.39 29.00
C ARG A 9 -0.93 -37.13 28.97
N THR A 10 -1.46 -36.89 27.78
CA THR A 10 -2.64 -36.13 27.36
C THR A 10 -3.78 -36.01 28.40
N VAL A 11 -4.26 -34.80 28.63
CA VAL A 11 -5.64 -34.51 29.09
C VAL A 11 -6.21 -33.38 28.23
N LEU A 12 -7.35 -33.69 27.62
CA LEU A 12 -8.18 -32.84 26.76
C LEU A 12 -8.66 -31.58 27.48
N ILE A 13 -8.58 -30.42 26.80
CA ILE A 13 -9.47 -29.29 27.03
C ILE A 13 -10.38 -29.20 25.80
N VAL A 14 -11.67 -29.39 26.05
CA VAL A 14 -12.78 -29.20 25.10
C VAL A 14 -13.03 -27.70 25.02
N LEU A 15 -12.66 -27.08 23.90
CA LEU A 15 -13.04 -25.71 23.54
C LEU A 15 -14.15 -25.80 22.48
N GLY A 16 -15.31 -25.25 22.83
CA GLY A 16 -16.49 -25.20 21.97
C GLY A 16 -16.27 -24.25 20.80
N LEU A 17 -16.12 -24.83 19.62
CA LEU A 17 -16.25 -24.14 18.34
C LEU A 17 -17.74 -23.85 18.08
N GLY A 18 -18.11 -22.59 18.28
CA GLY A 18 -19.33 -22.00 17.75
C GLY A 18 -19.11 -21.62 16.29
N LEU A 19 -20.06 -22.04 15.46
CA LEU A 19 -20.04 -22.04 14.00
C LEU A 19 -20.00 -20.63 13.37
N LEU A 20 -18.94 -20.32 12.63
CA LEU A 20 -18.98 -19.48 11.44
C LEU A 20 -18.31 -20.26 10.31
N SER A 21 -19.14 -20.94 9.51
CA SER A 21 -18.74 -21.64 8.30
C SER A 21 -18.80 -20.68 7.12
N ALA A 22 -17.68 -20.03 6.81
CA ALA A 22 -17.41 -19.49 5.48
C ALA A 22 -16.92 -20.63 4.56
N CYS A 23 -17.33 -20.59 3.30
CA CYS A 23 -17.25 -21.68 2.33
C CYS A 23 -15.81 -21.87 1.81
N GLY A 24 -15.17 -22.99 2.12
CA GLY A 24 -13.86 -23.35 1.58
C GLY A 24 -13.37 -24.69 2.12
N GLY A 25 -13.75 -25.81 1.47
CA GLY A 25 -13.39 -27.14 1.95
C GLY A 25 -13.48 -28.21 0.86
N GLY A 26 -12.44 -28.31 0.03
CA GLY A 26 -12.12 -29.53 -0.69
C GLY A 26 -11.38 -30.50 0.22
N GLY A 27 -11.99 -31.64 0.54
CA GLY A 27 -11.38 -32.68 1.36
C GLY A 27 -11.96 -34.06 1.02
N GLY A 28 -11.20 -34.86 0.28
CA GLY A 28 -11.53 -36.23 -0.07
C GLY A 28 -11.57 -37.14 1.17
N GLY A 29 -12.77 -37.56 1.55
CA GLY A 29 -13.01 -38.63 2.51
C GLY A 29 -13.82 -39.74 1.84
N GLY A 30 -13.18 -40.89 1.61
CA GLY A 30 -13.82 -42.09 1.07
C GLY A 30 -14.90 -42.61 2.01
N GLY A 31 -16.14 -42.19 1.78
CA GLY A 31 -17.34 -42.70 2.41
C GLY A 31 -18.36 -43.05 1.33
N ASN A 32 -18.69 -44.33 1.21
CA ASN A 32 -19.66 -44.86 0.26
C ASN A 32 -21.08 -44.44 0.70
N GLY A 33 -21.49 -43.22 0.37
CA GLY A 33 -22.82 -42.65 0.61
C GLY A 33 -23.26 -41.88 -0.63
N GLY A 34 -24.46 -42.18 -1.15
CA GLY A 34 -24.91 -41.74 -2.47
C GLY A 34 -24.72 -40.24 -2.74
N THR A 35 -24.24 -39.93 -3.94
CA THR A 35 -24.09 -38.57 -4.45
C THR A 35 -25.38 -37.80 -4.20
N PRO A 36 -25.35 -36.62 -3.54
CA PRO A 36 -26.51 -35.74 -3.46
C PRO A 36 -27.00 -35.51 -4.89
N SER A 37 -28.28 -35.75 -5.15
CA SER A 37 -28.86 -35.45 -6.46
C SER A 37 -28.73 -33.94 -6.71
N THR A 38 -28.05 -33.57 -7.78
CA THR A 38 -27.92 -32.19 -8.26
C THR A 38 -28.80 -31.99 -9.50
N HIS A 39 -29.31 -30.77 -9.67
CA HIS A 39 -29.90 -30.31 -10.91
C HIS A 39 -28.91 -29.41 -11.64
N SER A 40 -29.03 -29.32 -12.96
CA SER A 40 -28.22 -28.44 -13.80
C SER A 40 -29.11 -27.41 -14.49
N MET A 41 -28.65 -26.16 -14.54
CA MET A 41 -29.26 -25.07 -15.30
C MET A 41 -28.21 -24.54 -16.28
N SER A 42 -28.59 -24.39 -17.55
CA SER A 42 -27.74 -23.75 -18.56
C SER A 42 -28.38 -22.47 -19.05
N GLY A 43 -27.58 -21.45 -19.28
CA GLY A 43 -28.03 -20.14 -19.73
C GLY A 43 -26.92 -19.41 -20.46
N VAL A 44 -27.15 -18.13 -20.74
CA VAL A 44 -26.20 -17.26 -21.45
C VAL A 44 -26.07 -15.90 -20.78
N VAL A 45 -24.87 -15.31 -20.85
CA VAL A 45 -24.60 -13.91 -20.51
C VAL A 45 -24.28 -13.18 -21.81
N VAL A 46 -25.13 -12.22 -22.19
CA VAL A 46 -25.17 -11.68 -23.55
C VAL A 46 -25.59 -10.20 -23.58
N ASP A 47 -24.73 -9.38 -24.15
CA ASP A 47 -24.98 -8.08 -24.78
C ASP A 47 -23.79 -7.71 -25.70
N PRO A 48 -23.77 -8.15 -26.97
CA PRO A 48 -23.42 -9.51 -27.49
C PRO A 48 -22.63 -10.47 -26.55
N ALA A 49 -22.19 -11.63 -27.03
CA ALA A 49 -21.66 -12.71 -26.17
C ALA A 49 -20.55 -12.24 -25.20
N ILE A 50 -20.77 -12.40 -23.89
CA ILE A 50 -19.83 -11.93 -22.86
C ILE A 50 -19.01 -13.13 -22.36
N ALA A 51 -17.75 -13.17 -22.75
CA ALA A 51 -16.83 -14.25 -22.41
C ALA A 51 -16.09 -13.98 -21.10
N GLY A 52 -15.83 -15.03 -20.30
CA GLY A 52 -15.08 -14.91 -19.06
C GLY A 52 -15.85 -14.28 -17.89
N ALA A 53 -17.16 -14.04 -18.04
CA ALA A 53 -18.00 -13.50 -17.00
C ALA A 53 -18.28 -14.56 -15.92
N THR A 54 -18.20 -14.17 -14.65
CA THR A 54 -18.60 -15.04 -13.54
C THR A 54 -20.11 -15.03 -13.42
N VAL A 55 -20.70 -16.16 -13.05
CA VAL A 55 -22.15 -16.31 -12.88
C VAL A 55 -22.45 -16.97 -11.53
N THR A 56 -23.35 -16.35 -10.78
CA THR A 56 -23.82 -16.77 -9.46
C THR A 56 -25.32 -16.94 -9.45
N LEU A 57 -25.79 -18.00 -8.79
CA LEU A 57 -27.21 -18.25 -8.56
C LEU A 57 -27.53 -17.99 -7.09
N ARG A 58 -28.43 -17.04 -6.81
CA ARG A 58 -28.83 -16.64 -5.45
C ARG A 58 -30.31 -16.89 -5.20
N SER A 59 -30.67 -17.23 -3.96
CA SER A 59 -32.05 -17.32 -3.51
C SER A 59 -32.71 -15.94 -3.39
N ALA A 60 -34.03 -15.89 -3.22
CA ALA A 60 -34.76 -14.67 -2.88
C ALA A 60 -34.29 -13.98 -1.58
N SER A 61 -33.61 -14.71 -0.70
CA SER A 61 -32.99 -14.21 0.54
C SER A 61 -31.51 -13.85 0.39
N GLY A 62 -30.97 -13.89 -0.83
CA GLY A 62 -29.57 -13.54 -1.14
C GLY A 62 -28.55 -14.64 -0.87
N ASN A 63 -28.95 -15.86 -0.50
CA ASN A 63 -28.02 -16.96 -0.23
C ASN A 63 -27.56 -17.61 -1.54
N ALA A 64 -26.26 -17.91 -1.66
CA ALA A 64 -25.73 -18.65 -2.80
C ALA A 64 -26.32 -20.07 -2.84
N LEU A 65 -26.88 -20.45 -3.99
CA LEU A 65 -27.49 -21.76 -4.21
C LEU A 65 -26.57 -22.75 -4.93
N ALA A 66 -25.45 -22.27 -5.47
CA ALA A 66 -24.48 -23.05 -6.23
C ALA A 66 -23.09 -22.41 -6.17
N ALA A 67 -22.08 -23.17 -6.63
CA ALA A 67 -20.75 -22.64 -6.88
C ALA A 67 -20.76 -21.65 -8.05
N VAL A 68 -19.83 -20.69 -8.02
CA VAL A 68 -19.59 -19.73 -9.11
C VAL A 68 -19.07 -20.49 -10.34
N VAL A 69 -19.53 -20.11 -11.52
CA VAL A 69 -19.04 -20.62 -12.81
C VAL A 69 -18.64 -19.47 -13.72
N THR A 70 -17.95 -19.76 -14.82
CA THR A 70 -17.49 -18.77 -15.80
C THR A 70 -18.08 -19.06 -17.17
N THR A 71 -18.38 -18.02 -17.94
CA THR A 71 -18.87 -18.15 -19.32
C THR A 71 -17.77 -18.49 -20.32
N ASP A 72 -18.13 -19.24 -21.36
CA ASP A 72 -17.28 -19.49 -22.53
C ASP A 72 -17.30 -18.32 -23.55
N ASN A 73 -16.64 -18.49 -24.70
CA ASN A 73 -16.54 -17.47 -25.75
C ASN A 73 -17.89 -17.15 -26.40
N GLU A 74 -18.90 -18.00 -26.22
CA GLU A 74 -20.26 -17.81 -26.69
C GLU A 74 -21.19 -17.25 -25.59
N GLY A 75 -20.64 -16.93 -24.41
CA GLY A 75 -21.35 -16.42 -23.25
C GLY A 75 -22.11 -17.50 -22.48
N ARG A 76 -21.92 -18.79 -22.78
CA ARG A 76 -22.70 -19.89 -22.19
C ARG A 76 -22.12 -20.32 -20.84
N PHE A 77 -23.02 -20.72 -19.94
CA PHE A 77 -22.64 -21.30 -18.64
C PHE A 77 -23.54 -22.49 -18.28
N THR A 78 -23.05 -23.33 -17.38
CA THR A 78 -23.84 -24.40 -16.74
C THR A 78 -23.58 -24.44 -15.25
N ILE A 79 -24.62 -24.20 -14.44
CA ILE A 79 -24.56 -24.23 -12.98
C ILE A 79 -25.20 -25.51 -12.45
N ASN A 80 -24.51 -26.16 -11.49
CA ASN A 80 -25.03 -27.31 -10.76
C ASN A 80 -25.47 -26.89 -9.35
N TYR A 81 -26.71 -27.19 -8.97
CA TYR A 81 -27.28 -26.82 -7.67
C TYR A 81 -28.00 -28.01 -6.99
N PRO A 82 -28.15 -28.01 -5.65
CA PRO A 82 -28.81 -29.10 -4.93
C PRO A 82 -30.27 -29.30 -5.38
N ALA A 83 -30.71 -30.55 -5.58
CA ALA A 83 -32.07 -30.83 -6.07
C ALA A 83 -33.22 -30.35 -5.15
N GLY A 84 -32.93 -30.05 -3.88
CA GLY A 84 -33.88 -29.52 -2.91
C GLY A 84 -33.99 -27.98 -2.86
N SER A 85 -33.17 -27.25 -3.62
CA SER A 85 -33.18 -25.78 -3.61
C SER A 85 -34.42 -25.21 -4.30
N SER A 86 -35.07 -24.23 -3.66
CA SER A 86 -36.16 -23.46 -4.28
C SER A 86 -35.60 -22.38 -5.21
N LEU A 87 -36.06 -22.36 -6.46
CA LEU A 87 -35.73 -21.31 -7.44
C LEU A 87 -36.78 -20.18 -7.48
N SER A 88 -37.84 -20.26 -6.67
CA SER A 88 -38.86 -19.22 -6.62
C SER A 88 -38.25 -17.91 -6.12
N GLY A 89 -38.26 -16.86 -6.95
CA GLY A 89 -37.62 -15.58 -6.66
C GLY A 89 -36.09 -15.64 -6.66
N ALA A 90 -35.49 -16.68 -7.25
CA ALA A 90 -34.05 -16.75 -7.44
C ALA A 90 -33.60 -15.79 -8.54
N VAL A 91 -32.36 -15.30 -8.40
CA VAL A 91 -31.73 -14.34 -9.30
C VAL A 91 -30.41 -14.92 -9.77
N LEU A 92 -30.14 -14.78 -11.07
CA LEU A 92 -28.81 -14.96 -11.62
C LEU A 92 -28.12 -13.60 -11.66
N THR A 93 -26.89 -13.57 -11.17
CA THR A 93 -26.03 -12.39 -11.27
C THR A 93 -24.77 -12.74 -12.02
N SER A 94 -24.34 -11.88 -12.94
CA SER A 94 -23.08 -12.00 -13.65
C SER A 94 -22.18 -10.80 -13.39
N ARG A 95 -20.87 -11.06 -13.27
CA ARG A 95 -19.86 -10.03 -13.03
C ARG A 95 -18.64 -10.26 -13.92
N GLY A 96 -18.08 -9.18 -14.44
CA GLY A 96 -16.90 -9.23 -15.28
C GLY A 96 -17.16 -9.80 -16.66
N GLY A 97 -16.08 -10.18 -17.33
CA GLY A 97 -16.10 -10.62 -18.71
C GLY A 97 -16.00 -9.49 -19.72
N GLU A 98 -16.00 -9.87 -20.99
CA GLU A 98 -15.81 -8.98 -22.12
C GLU A 98 -16.72 -9.40 -23.28
N ASP A 99 -17.37 -8.42 -23.91
CA ASP A 99 -18.12 -8.67 -25.13
C ASP A 99 -17.16 -8.96 -26.29
N VAL A 100 -17.23 -10.19 -26.82
CA VAL A 100 -16.33 -10.69 -27.89
C VAL A 100 -16.55 -10.01 -29.25
N ILE A 101 -17.63 -9.23 -29.40
CA ILE A 101 -17.97 -8.52 -30.63
C ILE A 101 -17.59 -7.04 -30.54
N THR A 102 -17.99 -6.33 -29.48
CA THR A 102 -17.66 -4.89 -29.34
C THR A 102 -16.32 -4.63 -28.66
N GLY A 103 -15.82 -5.59 -27.89
CA GLY A 103 -14.65 -5.45 -27.03
C GLY A 103 -14.93 -4.74 -25.70
N TYR A 104 -16.17 -4.33 -25.42
CA TYR A 104 -16.52 -3.65 -24.17
C TYR A 104 -16.31 -4.55 -22.94
N SER A 105 -15.71 -3.96 -21.90
CA SER A 105 -15.44 -4.63 -20.62
C SER A 105 -16.63 -4.54 -19.68
N PHE A 106 -16.94 -5.64 -19.00
CA PHE A 106 -18.00 -5.72 -17.98
C PHE A 106 -17.41 -5.87 -16.57
N ARG A 107 -16.11 -5.59 -16.38
CA ARG A 107 -15.41 -5.69 -15.08
C ARG A 107 -16.06 -4.87 -13.97
N ASN A 108 -16.55 -3.68 -14.29
CA ASN A 108 -17.22 -2.77 -13.34
C ASN A 108 -18.76 -2.92 -13.36
N ALA A 109 -19.31 -3.94 -14.04
CA ALA A 109 -20.74 -4.13 -14.22
C ALA A 109 -21.24 -5.38 -13.47
N VAL A 110 -22.42 -5.25 -12.85
CA VAL A 110 -23.18 -6.39 -12.33
C VAL A 110 -24.44 -6.52 -13.17
N LEU A 111 -24.50 -7.57 -13.99
CA LEU A 111 -25.70 -7.93 -14.73
C LEU A 111 -26.55 -8.88 -13.89
N SER A 112 -27.86 -8.82 -14.07
CA SER A 112 -28.78 -9.66 -13.34
C SER A 112 -29.98 -10.09 -14.19
N ALA A 113 -30.57 -11.22 -13.82
CA ALA A 113 -31.78 -11.72 -14.45
C ALA A 113 -32.64 -12.51 -13.45
N PRO A 114 -33.97 -12.34 -13.48
CA PRO A 114 -34.85 -13.21 -12.74
C PRO A 114 -34.82 -14.61 -13.36
N VAL A 115 -34.77 -15.65 -12.51
CA VAL A 115 -34.80 -17.05 -12.98
C VAL A 115 -36.21 -17.41 -13.42
N THR A 116 -36.52 -17.11 -14.69
CA THR A 116 -37.80 -17.40 -15.33
C THR A 116 -37.55 -18.22 -16.61
N GLY A 117 -38.17 -19.41 -16.72
CA GLY A 117 -38.01 -20.28 -17.89
C GLY A 117 -36.91 -21.34 -17.79
N ALA A 118 -36.63 -22.01 -18.92
CA ALA A 118 -35.73 -23.18 -18.98
C ALA A 118 -34.27 -22.83 -19.34
N GLU A 119 -34.04 -21.74 -20.07
CA GLU A 119 -32.71 -21.21 -20.41
C GLU A 119 -32.70 -19.71 -20.11
N PRO A 120 -32.21 -19.28 -18.93
CA PRO A 120 -32.18 -17.87 -18.57
C PRO A 120 -31.12 -17.11 -19.38
N VAL A 121 -31.47 -15.88 -19.74
CA VAL A 121 -30.62 -14.90 -20.43
C VAL A 121 -30.26 -13.82 -19.42
N VAL A 122 -28.96 -13.60 -19.19
CA VAL A 122 -28.44 -12.50 -18.38
C VAL A 122 -27.92 -11.42 -19.32
N SER A 123 -28.60 -10.28 -19.37
CA SER A 123 -28.28 -9.13 -20.21
C SER A 123 -28.57 -7.81 -19.50
N LEU A 124 -28.18 -6.68 -20.10
CA LEU A 124 -28.51 -5.33 -19.63
C LEU A 124 -30.02 -5.13 -19.61
N LEU A 125 -30.74 -5.66 -20.60
CA LEU A 125 -32.21 -5.62 -20.63
C LEU A 125 -32.83 -6.38 -19.45
N THR A 126 -32.36 -7.60 -19.14
CA THR A 126 -32.88 -8.34 -17.98
C THR A 126 -32.44 -7.74 -16.65
N SER A 127 -31.32 -7.01 -16.65
CA SER A 127 -30.83 -6.28 -15.47
C SER A 127 -31.74 -5.10 -15.15
N LEU A 128 -32.24 -4.38 -16.16
CA LEU A 128 -33.28 -3.36 -15.99
C LEU A 128 -34.58 -3.96 -15.41
N VAL A 129 -34.96 -5.16 -15.86
CA VAL A 129 -36.12 -5.87 -15.30
C VAL A 129 -35.88 -6.21 -13.83
N GLN A 130 -34.72 -6.76 -13.49
CA GLN A 130 -34.39 -7.12 -12.11
C GLN A 130 -34.34 -5.89 -11.19
N TYR A 131 -33.76 -4.78 -11.65
CA TYR A 131 -33.74 -3.51 -10.91
C TYR A 131 -35.16 -3.05 -10.55
N LEU A 132 -36.10 -3.10 -11.50
CA LEU A 132 -37.50 -2.72 -11.25
C LEU A 132 -38.23 -3.69 -10.30
N ILE A 133 -37.84 -4.96 -10.26
CA ILE A 133 -38.37 -5.92 -9.29
C ILE A 133 -37.89 -5.56 -7.88
N GLU A 134 -36.62 -5.19 -7.72
CA GLU A 134 -35.99 -4.94 -6.43
C GLU A 134 -36.35 -3.56 -5.86
N GLU A 135 -36.14 -2.49 -6.63
CA GLU A 135 -36.29 -1.11 -6.17
C GLU A 135 -37.76 -0.65 -6.15
N GLU A 136 -38.54 -1.01 -7.17
CA GLU A 136 -39.94 -0.60 -7.29
C GLU A 136 -40.92 -1.67 -6.78
N SER A 137 -40.39 -2.80 -6.28
CA SER A 137 -41.21 -3.94 -5.80
C SER A 137 -42.24 -4.43 -6.83
N LEU A 138 -41.94 -4.32 -8.14
CA LEU A 138 -42.83 -4.77 -9.21
C LEU A 138 -42.82 -6.29 -9.36
N SER A 139 -43.89 -6.86 -9.92
CA SER A 139 -43.86 -8.26 -10.36
C SER A 139 -42.97 -8.41 -11.60
N ALA A 140 -42.41 -9.61 -11.82
CA ALA A 140 -41.56 -9.87 -12.97
C ALA A 140 -42.24 -9.55 -14.31
N GLU A 141 -43.55 -9.83 -14.42
CA GLU A 141 -44.34 -9.51 -15.61
C GLU A 141 -44.50 -7.99 -15.80
N ALA A 142 -44.82 -7.25 -14.74
CA ALA A 142 -44.97 -5.80 -14.80
C ALA A 142 -43.65 -5.08 -15.11
N ALA A 143 -42.55 -5.54 -14.50
CA ALA A 143 -41.20 -5.04 -14.77
C ALA A 143 -40.79 -5.31 -16.23
N THR A 144 -41.04 -6.52 -16.74
CA THR A 144 -40.78 -6.88 -18.15
C THR A 144 -41.58 -6.02 -19.11
N GLN A 145 -42.87 -5.80 -18.82
CA GLN A 145 -43.73 -4.93 -19.61
C GLN A 145 -43.22 -3.47 -19.64
N GLN A 146 -42.75 -2.96 -18.51
CA GLN A 146 -42.22 -1.60 -18.42
C GLN A 146 -40.96 -1.43 -19.27
N VAL A 147 -40.00 -2.35 -19.19
CA VAL A 147 -38.78 -2.33 -20.01
C VAL A 147 -39.12 -2.49 -21.50
N ALA A 148 -40.09 -3.34 -21.84
CA ALA A 148 -40.57 -3.50 -23.21
C ALA A 148 -41.10 -2.18 -23.78
N LEU A 149 -41.82 -1.38 -22.99
CA LEU A 149 -42.32 -0.07 -23.39
C LEU A 149 -41.19 0.94 -23.62
N TRP A 150 -40.15 0.95 -22.78
CA TRP A 150 -39.01 1.87 -22.91
C TRP A 150 -38.23 1.69 -24.22
N TYR A 151 -38.17 0.46 -24.74
CA TYR A 151 -37.41 0.13 -25.95
C TYR A 151 -38.29 -0.21 -27.16
N GLY A 152 -39.62 -0.14 -27.03
CA GLY A 152 -40.55 -0.50 -28.10
C GLY A 152 -40.46 -1.98 -28.52
N LEU A 153 -40.15 -2.86 -27.57
CA LEU A 153 -39.99 -4.31 -27.77
C LEU A 153 -41.27 -5.05 -27.33
N SER A 154 -41.35 -6.36 -27.63
CA SER A 154 -42.34 -7.23 -27.01
C SER A 154 -41.82 -7.75 -25.67
N GLU A 155 -42.72 -8.12 -24.75
CA GLU A 155 -42.34 -8.67 -23.44
C GLU A 155 -41.43 -9.91 -23.58
N ALA A 156 -41.71 -10.79 -24.54
CA ALA A 156 -40.88 -11.96 -24.81
C ALA A 156 -39.49 -11.59 -25.36
N ALA A 157 -39.37 -10.47 -26.09
CA ALA A 157 -38.12 -10.01 -26.67
C ALA A 157 -37.17 -9.38 -25.64
N VAL A 158 -37.68 -8.87 -24.51
CA VAL A 158 -36.87 -8.34 -23.40
C VAL A 158 -36.06 -9.44 -22.71
N LEU A 159 -36.63 -10.65 -22.64
CA LEU A 159 -36.03 -11.81 -21.97
C LEU A 159 -35.29 -12.76 -22.94
N SER A 160 -35.24 -12.44 -24.23
CA SER A 160 -34.59 -13.27 -25.26
C SER A 160 -33.13 -12.90 -25.47
N ASP A 161 -32.36 -13.81 -26.07
CA ASP A 161 -30.99 -13.55 -26.49
C ASP A 161 -30.97 -12.43 -27.56
N PRO A 162 -30.24 -11.32 -27.35
CA PRO A 162 -30.16 -10.23 -28.32
C PRO A 162 -29.70 -10.69 -29.72
N ARG A 163 -28.91 -11.76 -29.81
CA ARG A 163 -28.38 -12.32 -31.06
C ARG A 163 -29.46 -12.91 -31.98
N ASP A 164 -30.66 -13.13 -31.48
CA ASP A 164 -31.76 -13.70 -32.25
C ASP A 164 -32.61 -12.64 -32.98
N SER A 165 -32.44 -11.35 -32.67
CA SER A 165 -33.32 -10.29 -33.18
C SER A 165 -32.59 -8.96 -33.39
N ALA A 166 -32.66 -8.42 -34.61
CA ALA A 166 -32.05 -7.13 -34.96
C ALA A 166 -32.50 -5.97 -34.03
N ALA A 167 -33.78 -5.93 -33.64
CA ALA A 167 -34.30 -4.88 -32.77
C ALA A 167 -33.81 -5.01 -31.31
N VAL A 168 -33.67 -6.24 -30.82
CA VAL A 168 -33.15 -6.52 -29.47
C VAL A 168 -31.65 -6.25 -29.44
N GLN A 169 -30.90 -6.73 -30.45
CA GLN A 169 -29.48 -6.47 -30.62
C GLN A 169 -29.17 -4.97 -30.66
N TYR A 170 -29.96 -4.18 -31.38
CA TYR A 170 -29.80 -2.72 -31.41
C TYR A 170 -29.97 -2.09 -30.02
N SER A 171 -30.98 -2.53 -29.27
CA SER A 171 -31.24 -2.02 -27.91
C SER A 171 -30.11 -2.42 -26.95
N ALA A 172 -29.63 -3.67 -27.05
CA ALA A 172 -28.51 -4.19 -26.26
C ALA A 172 -27.21 -3.41 -26.54
N LEU A 173 -26.87 -3.17 -27.81
CA LEU A 173 -25.65 -2.42 -28.18
C LEU A 173 -25.67 -0.97 -27.72
N ARG A 174 -26.84 -0.30 -27.73
CA ARG A 174 -26.96 1.06 -27.19
C ARG A 174 -26.75 1.08 -25.68
N LEU A 175 -27.36 0.13 -24.96
CA LEU A 175 -27.14 -0.03 -23.53
C LEU A 175 -25.68 -0.36 -23.21
N ALA A 176 -25.04 -1.22 -23.99
CA ALA A 176 -23.62 -1.55 -23.84
C ALA A 176 -22.72 -0.33 -24.12
N GLY A 177 -23.09 0.52 -25.07
CA GLY A 177 -22.43 1.81 -25.29
C GLY A 177 -22.56 2.75 -24.09
N TRP A 178 -23.74 2.83 -23.47
CA TRP A 178 -23.95 3.65 -22.26
C TRP A 178 -23.14 3.10 -21.09
N LEU A 179 -23.09 1.77 -20.94
CA LEU A 179 -22.26 1.10 -19.96
C LEU A 179 -20.78 1.47 -20.15
N ASN A 180 -20.28 1.41 -21.39
CA ASN A 180 -18.89 1.79 -21.70
C ASN A 180 -18.61 3.29 -21.48
N ALA A 181 -19.63 4.15 -21.68
CA ALA A 181 -19.50 5.58 -21.40
C ALA A 181 -19.43 5.88 -19.90
N LEU A 182 -20.03 5.01 -19.08
CA LEU A 182 -20.03 5.05 -17.61
C LEU A 182 -18.96 4.12 -17.00
N ARG A 183 -17.93 3.72 -17.76
CA ARG A 183 -16.92 2.72 -17.31
C ARG A 183 -16.18 3.13 -16.03
N ASP A 184 -16.09 4.43 -15.78
CA ASP A 184 -15.42 5.05 -14.64
C ASP A 184 -16.40 5.41 -13.49
N GLU A 185 -17.69 5.09 -13.62
CA GLU A 185 -18.72 5.36 -12.59
C GLU A 185 -19.01 4.13 -11.73
N GLU A 186 -19.43 4.34 -10.47
CA GLU A 186 -19.88 3.26 -9.58
C GLU A 186 -21.26 2.73 -10.01
N ALA A 187 -21.41 1.40 -10.01
CA ALA A 187 -22.67 0.69 -10.29
C ALA A 187 -23.39 1.20 -11.56
N PRO A 188 -22.72 1.21 -12.73
CA PRO A 188 -23.21 1.88 -13.93
C PRO A 188 -24.56 1.33 -14.44
N VAL A 189 -24.82 0.04 -14.24
CA VAL A 189 -26.12 -0.58 -14.57
C VAL A 189 -27.27 0.00 -13.75
N THR A 190 -27.02 0.25 -12.46
CA THR A 190 -27.98 0.89 -11.54
C THR A 190 -28.23 2.35 -11.93
N LEU A 191 -27.17 3.09 -12.30
CA LEU A 191 -27.29 4.46 -12.80
C LEU A 191 -28.16 4.52 -14.06
N ILE A 192 -27.89 3.65 -15.04
CA ILE A 192 -28.69 3.56 -16.27
C ILE A 192 -30.16 3.27 -15.94
N ALA A 193 -30.42 2.29 -15.07
CA ALA A 193 -31.78 1.91 -14.69
C ALA A 193 -32.53 3.04 -13.99
N GLY A 194 -31.87 3.71 -13.02
CA GLY A 194 -32.43 4.85 -12.30
C GLY A 194 -32.73 6.04 -13.21
N ALA A 195 -31.82 6.37 -14.14
CA ALA A 195 -32.01 7.45 -15.10
C ALA A 195 -33.18 7.16 -16.08
N LEU A 196 -33.28 5.93 -16.59
CA LEU A 196 -34.40 5.52 -17.44
C LEU A 196 -35.74 5.56 -16.69
N LEU A 197 -35.75 5.15 -15.42
CA LEU A 197 -36.93 5.22 -14.57
C LEU A 197 -37.36 6.67 -14.33
N ALA A 198 -36.44 7.55 -13.95
CA ALA A 198 -36.68 8.97 -13.72
C ALA A 198 -37.16 9.70 -14.99
N ALA A 199 -36.64 9.29 -16.15
CA ALA A 199 -37.04 9.82 -17.45
C ALA A 199 -38.28 9.13 -18.07
N ASN A 200 -38.89 8.17 -17.37
CA ASN A 200 -40.01 7.36 -17.86
C ASN A 200 -39.72 6.72 -19.24
N GLY A 201 -38.49 6.25 -19.44
CA GLY A 201 -38.02 5.63 -20.68
C GLY A 201 -37.60 6.58 -21.79
N ASP A 202 -37.65 7.91 -21.58
CA ASP A 202 -37.08 8.86 -22.54
C ASP A 202 -35.55 8.76 -22.50
N GLN A 203 -34.99 8.13 -23.52
CA GLN A 203 -33.56 7.83 -23.58
C GLN A 203 -32.70 9.09 -23.77
N THR A 204 -33.24 10.16 -24.35
CA THR A 204 -32.49 11.42 -24.50
C THR A 204 -32.38 12.11 -23.15
N LEU A 205 -33.49 12.18 -22.42
CA LEU A 205 -33.52 12.76 -21.07
C LEU A 205 -32.71 11.93 -20.08
N ALA A 206 -32.81 10.59 -20.14
CA ALA A 206 -32.03 9.69 -19.28
C ALA A 206 -30.52 9.88 -19.48
N ARG A 207 -30.06 10.00 -20.74
CA ARG A 207 -28.64 10.30 -21.02
C ARG A 207 -28.20 11.63 -20.45
N GLN A 208 -29.00 12.69 -20.64
CA GLN A 208 -28.65 14.00 -20.09
C GLN A 208 -28.55 13.94 -18.56
N GLN A 209 -29.44 13.21 -17.89
CA GLN A 209 -29.36 13.00 -16.44
C GLN A 209 -28.11 12.23 -16.02
N LEU A 210 -27.66 11.25 -16.79
CA LEU A 210 -26.40 10.54 -16.51
C LEU A 210 -25.20 11.48 -16.62
N ILE A 211 -25.16 12.34 -17.63
CA ILE A 211 -24.09 13.33 -17.81
C ILE A 211 -24.12 14.37 -16.68
N ASP A 212 -25.30 14.91 -16.36
CA ASP A 212 -25.45 16.00 -15.37
C ASP A 212 -25.12 15.54 -13.94
N ASN A 213 -25.26 14.23 -13.65
CA ASN A 213 -25.00 13.65 -12.33
C ASN A 213 -23.72 12.81 -12.29
N ALA A 214 -22.92 12.81 -13.37
CA ALA A 214 -21.67 12.07 -13.45
C ALA A 214 -20.68 12.56 -12.39
N ARG A 215 -19.93 11.63 -11.79
CA ARG A 215 -18.82 11.95 -10.89
C ARG A 215 -17.51 12.01 -11.65
N ALA A 216 -17.30 11.10 -12.60
CA ALA A 216 -16.09 11.06 -13.41
C ALA A 216 -16.13 12.15 -14.49
N ALA A 217 -15.05 12.92 -14.59
CA ALA A 217 -14.93 13.99 -15.58
C ALA A 217 -15.00 13.46 -17.02
N SER A 218 -14.50 12.24 -17.26
CA SER A 218 -14.48 11.56 -18.57
C SER A 218 -15.89 11.20 -19.09
N THR A 219 -16.89 11.08 -18.21
CA THR A 219 -18.23 10.60 -18.56
C THR A 219 -18.90 11.45 -19.65
N ALA A 220 -18.76 12.78 -19.58
CA ALA A 220 -19.36 13.68 -20.57
C ALA A 220 -18.75 13.50 -21.97
N ASP A 221 -17.42 13.42 -22.05
CA ASP A 221 -16.70 13.23 -23.31
C ASP A 221 -16.98 11.84 -23.90
N ASN A 222 -17.04 10.81 -23.06
CA ASN A 222 -17.43 9.47 -23.45
C ASN A 222 -18.83 9.41 -24.09
N PHE A 223 -19.81 10.12 -23.50
CA PHE A 223 -21.15 10.20 -24.08
C PHE A 223 -21.19 11.04 -25.36
N ALA A 224 -20.32 12.04 -25.51
CA ALA A 224 -20.19 12.81 -26.75
C ALA A 224 -19.68 11.91 -27.90
N LEU A 225 -18.63 11.13 -27.67
CA LEU A 225 -18.12 10.14 -28.63
C LEU A 225 -19.19 9.10 -28.98
N LEU A 226 -19.92 8.60 -27.99
CA LEU A 226 -21.01 7.66 -28.23
C LEU A 226 -22.15 8.27 -29.07
N ALA A 227 -22.46 9.55 -28.87
CA ALA A 227 -23.45 10.25 -29.68
C ALA A 227 -23.01 10.37 -31.15
N GLU A 228 -21.71 10.52 -31.42
CA GLU A 228 -21.17 10.47 -32.78
C GLU A 228 -21.29 9.08 -33.40
N VAL A 229 -21.04 8.02 -32.63
CA VAL A 229 -21.25 6.63 -33.09
C VAL A 229 -22.71 6.42 -33.46
N GLU A 230 -23.64 6.82 -32.58
CA GLU A 230 -25.08 6.71 -32.84
C GLU A 230 -25.53 7.53 -34.06
N ALA A 231 -24.91 8.69 -34.33
CA ALA A 231 -25.22 9.52 -35.48
C ALA A 231 -24.74 8.91 -36.82
N GLN A 232 -23.63 8.19 -36.80
CA GLN A 232 -23.08 7.50 -37.97
C GLN A 232 -23.68 6.10 -38.16
N PHE A 233 -24.27 5.53 -37.12
CA PHE A 233 -24.89 4.22 -37.13
C PHE A 233 -26.30 4.27 -37.73
N ASP A 234 -26.52 3.54 -38.83
CA ASP A 234 -27.84 3.31 -39.42
C ASP A 234 -28.25 1.83 -39.34
N ALA A 235 -29.15 1.53 -38.38
CA ALA A 235 -29.80 0.22 -38.29
C ALA A 235 -30.80 -0.05 -39.44
N SER A 236 -31.22 0.98 -40.18
CA SER A 236 -32.22 0.83 -41.22
C SER A 236 -31.66 -0.05 -42.36
N GLY A 237 -32.35 -1.16 -42.63
CA GLY A 237 -31.94 -2.13 -43.64
C GLY A 237 -30.90 -3.19 -43.22
N ALA A 238 -30.59 -3.35 -41.92
CA ALA A 238 -29.93 -4.57 -41.44
C ALA A 238 -30.91 -5.76 -41.49
N ALA A 239 -30.46 -6.89 -42.04
CA ALA A 239 -31.32 -8.06 -42.25
C ALA A 239 -31.50 -8.93 -40.98
N ASP A 240 -30.51 -8.91 -40.09
CA ASP A 240 -30.41 -9.75 -38.89
C ASP A 240 -29.57 -9.06 -37.80
N ALA A 241 -29.45 -9.71 -36.63
CA ALA A 241 -28.70 -9.19 -35.49
C ALA A 241 -27.18 -9.09 -35.76
N GLU A 242 -26.62 -10.01 -36.55
CA GLU A 242 -25.19 -10.00 -36.89
C GLU A 242 -24.83 -8.74 -37.68
N GLN A 243 -25.62 -8.39 -38.69
CA GLN A 243 -25.41 -7.15 -39.46
C GLN A 243 -25.59 -5.88 -38.61
N VAL A 244 -26.48 -5.88 -37.62
CA VAL A 244 -26.62 -4.77 -36.67
C VAL A 244 -25.33 -4.59 -35.88
N ALA A 245 -24.76 -5.69 -35.37
CA ALA A 245 -23.51 -5.66 -34.61
C ALA A 245 -22.30 -5.28 -35.48
N GLU A 246 -22.20 -5.80 -36.71
CA GLU A 246 -21.15 -5.43 -37.67
C GLU A 246 -21.17 -3.92 -37.99
N ARG A 247 -22.34 -3.34 -38.24
CA ARG A 247 -22.48 -1.90 -38.51
C ARG A 247 -22.13 -1.04 -37.30
N PHE A 248 -22.53 -1.47 -36.11
CA PHE A 248 -22.22 -0.75 -34.87
C PHE A 248 -20.71 -0.76 -34.58
N THR A 249 -20.07 -1.92 -34.70
CA THR A 249 -18.62 -2.05 -34.48
C THR A 249 -17.79 -1.26 -35.48
N LEU A 250 -18.22 -1.20 -36.75
CA LEU A 250 -17.58 -0.37 -37.77
C LEU A 250 -17.73 1.13 -37.48
N ALA A 251 -18.93 1.59 -37.09
CA ALA A 251 -19.16 2.99 -36.71
C ALA A 251 -18.33 3.38 -35.47
N ASN A 252 -18.27 2.48 -34.49
CA ASN A 252 -17.46 2.63 -33.29
C ASN A 252 -15.97 2.79 -33.62
N LEU A 253 -15.40 1.86 -34.42
CA LEU A 253 -14.00 1.95 -34.86
C LEU A 253 -13.73 3.24 -35.64
N ARG A 254 -14.64 3.64 -36.55
CA ARG A 254 -14.50 4.87 -37.34
C ARG A 254 -14.39 6.11 -36.47
N VAL A 255 -15.29 6.26 -35.49
CA VAL A 255 -15.30 7.39 -34.55
C VAL A 255 -14.05 7.36 -33.67
N GLY A 256 -13.72 6.20 -33.09
CA GLY A 256 -12.52 6.06 -32.26
C GLY A 256 -11.23 6.40 -33.00
N MET A 257 -11.08 5.94 -34.25
CA MET A 257 -9.93 6.27 -35.09
C MET A 257 -9.87 7.76 -35.42
N ALA A 258 -10.99 8.36 -35.81
CA ALA A 258 -11.03 9.78 -36.15
C ALA A 258 -10.73 10.67 -34.93
N HIS A 259 -11.26 10.33 -33.76
CA HIS A 259 -11.01 11.05 -32.52
C HIS A 259 -9.53 11.01 -32.15
N HIS A 260 -8.93 9.82 -32.06
CA HIS A 260 -7.53 9.68 -31.69
C HIS A 260 -6.57 10.37 -32.67
N ILE A 261 -6.81 10.25 -33.99
CA ILE A 261 -6.00 10.93 -35.00
C ILE A 261 -6.05 12.44 -34.79
N ASN A 262 -7.25 13.02 -34.65
CA ASN A 262 -7.41 14.47 -34.48
C ASN A 262 -6.79 15.00 -33.19
N GLU A 263 -6.85 14.23 -32.11
CA GLU A 263 -6.38 14.65 -30.80
C GLU A 263 -4.84 14.53 -30.66
N TYR A 264 -4.24 13.44 -31.16
CA TYR A 264 -2.85 13.09 -30.83
C TYR A 264 -1.86 13.08 -32.00
N ILE A 265 -2.35 12.97 -33.25
CA ILE A 265 -1.50 12.83 -34.44
C ILE A 265 -1.56 14.10 -35.29
N GLY A 266 -2.75 14.56 -35.66
CA GLY A 266 -2.95 15.77 -36.46
C GLY A 266 -4.35 15.91 -37.04
N ALA A 267 -4.63 17.08 -37.61
CA ALA A 267 -5.96 17.42 -38.11
C ALA A 267 -6.37 16.60 -39.34
N LEU A 268 -7.46 15.82 -39.20
CA LEU A 268 -8.07 15.02 -40.26
C LEU A 268 -9.29 15.75 -40.84
N ASN A 269 -9.17 16.25 -42.08
CA ASN A 269 -10.24 17.00 -42.75
C ASN A 269 -11.29 16.09 -43.39
N LEU A 270 -12.22 15.57 -42.58
CA LEU A 270 -13.31 14.72 -43.06
C LEU A 270 -14.42 15.47 -43.83
N ASP A 271 -14.36 16.81 -43.93
CA ASP A 271 -15.25 17.58 -44.81
C ASP A 271 -14.84 17.48 -46.29
N ASP A 272 -13.59 17.11 -46.56
CA ASP A 272 -13.11 16.82 -47.91
C ASP A 272 -13.57 15.41 -48.35
N PRO A 273 -14.33 15.27 -49.46
CA PRO A 273 -14.86 13.98 -49.89
C PRO A 273 -13.80 12.92 -50.22
N VAL A 274 -12.62 13.33 -50.69
CA VAL A 274 -11.52 12.40 -51.01
C VAL A 274 -10.93 11.85 -49.72
N THR A 275 -10.58 12.75 -48.80
CA THR A 275 -10.07 12.40 -47.46
C THR A 275 -11.05 11.50 -46.70
N ALA A 276 -12.35 11.84 -46.70
CA ALA A 276 -13.38 11.04 -46.07
C ALA A 276 -13.49 9.63 -46.67
N ALA A 277 -13.49 9.52 -48.01
CA ALA A 277 -13.58 8.22 -48.69
C ALA A 277 -12.34 7.33 -48.45
N ASN A 278 -11.15 7.93 -48.48
CA ASN A 278 -9.89 7.21 -48.22
C ASN A 278 -9.78 6.76 -46.76
N PHE A 279 -10.18 7.62 -45.82
CA PHE A 279 -10.26 7.27 -44.41
C PHE A 279 -11.26 6.14 -44.16
N ASP A 280 -12.46 6.21 -44.74
CA ASP A 280 -13.46 5.14 -44.63
C ASP A 280 -12.94 3.80 -45.20
N ALA A 281 -12.19 3.84 -46.30
CA ALA A 281 -11.57 2.66 -46.88
C ALA A 281 -10.50 2.05 -45.96
N LEU A 282 -9.68 2.88 -45.31
CA LEU A 282 -8.70 2.45 -44.32
C LEU A 282 -9.38 1.80 -43.11
N VAL A 283 -10.40 2.45 -42.54
CA VAL A 283 -11.19 1.93 -41.41
C VAL A 283 -11.80 0.56 -41.74
N GLN A 284 -12.37 0.40 -42.94
CA GLN A 284 -12.93 -0.88 -43.38
C GLN A 284 -11.88 -1.98 -43.48
N ALA A 285 -10.67 -1.66 -43.96
CA ALA A 285 -9.59 -2.64 -44.03
C ALA A 285 -9.11 -3.06 -42.64
N VAL A 286 -8.96 -2.11 -41.71
CA VAL A 286 -8.61 -2.39 -40.30
C VAL A 286 -9.68 -3.27 -39.66
N TRP A 287 -10.96 -2.92 -39.81
CA TRP A 287 -12.08 -3.71 -39.28
C TRP A 287 -12.12 -5.13 -39.85
N HIS A 288 -11.92 -5.29 -41.17
CA HIS A 288 -11.85 -6.61 -41.79
C HIS A 288 -10.67 -7.44 -41.30
N ALA A 289 -9.49 -6.82 -41.18
CA ALA A 289 -8.31 -7.49 -40.67
C ALA A 289 -8.42 -7.83 -39.17
N ASN A 290 -9.21 -7.07 -38.40
CA ASN A 290 -9.62 -7.39 -37.02
C ASN A 290 -10.76 -8.43 -36.94
N GLY A 291 -11.00 -9.20 -38.00
CA GLY A 291 -12.04 -10.24 -38.00
C GLY A 291 -13.46 -9.70 -37.83
N ARG A 292 -13.71 -8.45 -38.23
CA ARG A 292 -15.00 -7.73 -38.09
C ARG A 292 -15.44 -7.50 -36.64
N ARG A 293 -14.49 -7.48 -35.71
CA ARG A 293 -14.73 -7.13 -34.31
C ARG A 293 -14.52 -5.65 -34.08
N GLY A 294 -15.29 -5.10 -33.15
CA GLY A 294 -15.11 -3.76 -32.62
C GLY A 294 -13.99 -3.70 -31.59
N VAL A 295 -13.72 -2.48 -31.16
CA VAL A 295 -12.85 -2.13 -30.05
C VAL A 295 -13.55 -1.03 -29.25
N PRO A 296 -13.33 -0.94 -27.93
CA PRO A 296 -13.93 0.13 -27.14
C PRO A 296 -13.50 1.52 -27.62
N LEU A 297 -14.43 2.48 -27.55
CA LEU A 297 -14.12 3.90 -27.77
C LEU A 297 -13.03 4.34 -26.80
N ASP A 298 -12.10 5.16 -27.30
CA ASP A 298 -11.03 5.75 -26.49
C ASP A 298 -10.26 4.72 -25.65
N SER A 299 -9.82 3.64 -26.31
CA SER A 299 -9.09 2.56 -25.67
C SER A 299 -7.72 2.34 -26.30
N ALA A 300 -6.80 1.75 -25.52
CA ALA A 300 -5.50 1.38 -26.02
C ALA A 300 -5.53 0.45 -27.24
N ARG A 301 -6.57 -0.37 -27.40
CA ARG A 301 -6.75 -1.21 -28.59
C ARG A 301 -6.94 -0.37 -29.85
N VAL A 302 -7.72 0.71 -29.78
CA VAL A 302 -7.90 1.64 -30.90
C VAL A 302 -6.55 2.28 -31.25
N VAL A 303 -5.80 2.74 -30.24
CA VAL A 303 -4.47 3.35 -30.43
C VAL A 303 -3.52 2.38 -31.12
N ASN A 304 -3.39 1.16 -30.59
CA ASN A 304 -2.49 0.14 -31.14
C ASN A 304 -2.88 -0.23 -32.59
N LEU A 305 -4.19 -0.32 -32.89
CA LEU A 305 -4.67 -0.56 -34.26
C LEU A 305 -4.31 0.57 -35.22
N ILE A 306 -4.46 1.83 -34.80
CA ILE A 306 -4.12 3.00 -35.62
C ILE A 306 -2.62 3.01 -35.90
N ARG A 307 -1.78 2.89 -34.86
CA ARG A 307 -0.32 2.86 -35.01
C ARG A 307 0.11 1.72 -35.92
N TYR A 308 -0.44 0.52 -35.74
CA TYR A 308 -0.14 -0.59 -36.63
C TYR A 308 -0.54 -0.29 -38.08
N ALA A 309 -1.76 0.22 -38.31
CA ALA A 309 -2.26 0.49 -39.66
C ALA A 309 -1.46 1.58 -40.38
N LEU A 310 -1.09 2.66 -39.68
CA LEU A 310 -0.30 3.76 -40.25
C LEU A 310 1.16 3.33 -40.49
N ASN A 311 1.79 2.65 -39.54
CA ASN A 311 3.20 2.27 -39.67
C ASN A 311 3.44 1.10 -40.63
N GLU A 312 2.65 0.03 -40.56
CA GLU A 312 2.74 -1.10 -41.51
C GLU A 312 2.35 -0.66 -42.92
N GLY A 313 1.45 0.33 -43.01
CA GLY A 313 1.02 0.91 -44.26
C GLY A 313 1.93 2.00 -44.83
N GLU A 314 2.92 2.47 -44.05
CA GLU A 314 3.72 3.68 -44.33
C GLU A 314 2.82 4.88 -44.72
N ILE A 315 1.71 5.07 -44.01
CA ILE A 315 0.69 6.09 -44.30
C ILE A 315 0.94 7.34 -43.46
N GLU A 316 1.17 8.47 -44.12
CA GLU A 316 1.12 9.80 -43.54
C GLU A 316 -0.31 10.37 -43.65
N LEU A 317 -0.72 11.26 -42.74
CA LEU A 317 -2.06 11.87 -42.80
C LEU A 317 -2.33 12.62 -44.12
N ALA A 318 -1.27 13.16 -44.75
CA ALA A 318 -1.37 13.82 -46.04
C ALA A 318 -1.74 12.86 -47.19
N ASP A 319 -1.43 11.57 -47.07
CA ASP A 319 -1.72 10.57 -48.10
C ASP A 319 -3.22 10.30 -48.22
N LEU A 320 -3.98 10.49 -47.13
CA LEU A 320 -5.42 10.35 -47.13
C LEU A 320 -6.10 11.39 -48.03
N ALA A 321 -5.44 12.52 -48.32
CA ALA A 321 -5.94 13.53 -49.24
C ALA A 321 -5.60 13.24 -50.72
N ASP A 322 -4.83 12.18 -51.04
CA ASP A 322 -4.49 11.83 -52.43
C ASP A 322 -5.63 11.05 -53.10
N GLU A 323 -6.06 11.52 -54.27
CA GLU A 323 -7.06 10.84 -55.11
C GLU A 323 -6.63 9.43 -55.55
N ASN A 324 -5.34 9.11 -55.50
CA ASN A 324 -4.76 7.82 -55.88
C ASN A 324 -4.41 6.93 -54.68
N PHE A 325 -4.80 7.32 -53.46
CA PHE A 325 -4.57 6.51 -52.27
C PHE A 325 -5.12 5.09 -52.45
N THR A 326 -4.32 4.11 -52.03
CA THR A 326 -4.73 2.71 -51.99
C THR A 326 -4.46 2.16 -50.62
N VAL A 327 -5.46 1.49 -50.03
CA VAL A 327 -5.31 0.89 -48.71
C VAL A 327 -4.29 -0.26 -48.76
N PRO A 328 -3.27 -0.26 -47.90
CA PRO A 328 -2.28 -1.32 -47.84
C PRO A 328 -2.87 -2.64 -47.36
N THR A 329 -2.18 -3.75 -47.63
CA THR A 329 -2.62 -5.07 -47.15
C THR A 329 -2.26 -5.24 -45.68
N LEU A 330 -3.26 -5.32 -44.81
CA LEU A 330 -3.07 -5.50 -43.38
C LEU A 330 -3.15 -6.99 -42.99
N SER A 331 -2.19 -7.48 -42.20
CA SER A 331 -2.19 -8.87 -41.70
C SER A 331 -3.17 -9.08 -40.54
N GLY A 332 -4.14 -9.98 -40.72
CA GLY A 332 -5.12 -10.31 -39.69
C GLY A 332 -4.54 -11.05 -38.47
N ASP A 333 -3.53 -11.90 -38.66
CA ASP A 333 -2.88 -12.62 -37.56
C ASP A 333 -2.14 -11.67 -36.61
N ARG A 334 -1.52 -10.61 -37.16
CA ARG A 334 -0.83 -9.57 -36.38
C ARG A 334 -1.84 -8.71 -35.62
N ILE A 335 -2.91 -8.28 -36.29
CA ILE A 335 -3.99 -7.52 -35.64
C ILE A 335 -4.62 -8.31 -34.50
N ALA A 336 -4.88 -9.61 -34.70
CA ALA A 336 -5.44 -10.45 -33.63
C ALA A 336 -4.53 -10.54 -32.40
N GLY A 337 -3.20 -10.48 -32.58
CA GLY A 337 -2.24 -10.39 -31.47
C GLY A 337 -2.30 -9.03 -30.76
N ILE A 338 -2.37 -7.94 -31.52
CA ILE A 338 -2.44 -6.57 -30.99
C ILE A 338 -3.74 -6.33 -30.22
N THR A 339 -4.88 -6.78 -30.74
CA THR A 339 -6.18 -6.60 -30.09
C THR A 339 -6.44 -7.61 -28.97
N ALA A 340 -5.60 -8.65 -28.85
CA ALA A 340 -5.58 -9.54 -27.69
C ALA A 340 -4.90 -8.92 -26.46
N ALA A 341 -4.04 -7.91 -26.63
CA ALA A 341 -3.55 -7.09 -25.51
C ALA A 341 -4.68 -6.16 -25.06
N ARG A 342 -5.41 -6.59 -24.03
CA ARG A 342 -6.81 -6.18 -23.84
C ARG A 342 -7.00 -4.72 -23.43
N ASP A 343 -6.08 -4.11 -22.69
CA ASP A 343 -6.37 -2.85 -21.99
C ASP A 343 -5.14 -1.93 -21.86
N ALA A 344 -4.08 -2.13 -22.65
CA ALA A 344 -2.85 -1.35 -22.57
C ALA A 344 -2.23 -1.04 -23.94
N ILE A 345 -1.57 0.12 -24.03
CA ILE A 345 -0.80 0.53 -25.20
C ILE A 345 0.40 -0.40 -25.32
N ASP A 346 0.63 -0.96 -26.50
CA ASP A 346 1.81 -1.79 -26.76
C ASP A 346 3.01 -0.87 -27.00
N HIS A 347 3.91 -0.78 -26.01
CA HIS A 347 5.10 0.09 -26.10
C HIS A 347 6.05 -0.29 -27.23
N THR A 348 5.95 -1.53 -27.75
CA THR A 348 6.82 -2.01 -28.84
C THR A 348 6.33 -1.57 -30.22
N LEU A 349 5.10 -1.05 -30.33
CA LEU A 349 4.60 -0.46 -31.57
C LEU A 349 5.16 0.95 -31.75
N PRO A 350 5.75 1.27 -32.92
CA PRO A 350 6.25 2.61 -33.17
C PRO A 350 5.11 3.64 -33.12
N LEU A 351 5.43 4.81 -32.56
CA LEU A 351 4.61 6.01 -32.63
C LEU A 351 4.32 6.37 -34.09
N ALA A 352 3.12 6.89 -34.34
CA ALA A 352 2.76 7.42 -35.64
C ALA A 352 3.55 8.71 -35.92
N PRO A 353 3.80 9.06 -37.20
CA PRO A 353 4.34 10.36 -37.57
C PRO A 353 3.50 11.51 -36.97
N GLY A 354 4.15 12.40 -36.21
CA GLY A 354 3.48 13.50 -35.47
C GLY A 354 3.10 13.16 -34.02
N GLU A 355 3.24 11.91 -33.61
CA GLU A 355 2.91 11.42 -32.26
C GLU A 355 4.11 11.43 -31.29
N PHE A 356 5.30 11.86 -31.74
CA PHE A 356 6.53 11.91 -30.93
C PHE A 356 6.30 12.58 -29.57
N LEU A 357 6.79 11.95 -28.51
CA LEU A 357 6.62 12.45 -27.14
C LEU A 357 7.54 13.65 -26.89
N GLY A 358 8.77 13.62 -27.42
CA GLY A 358 9.78 14.65 -27.15
C GLY A 358 9.92 14.88 -25.65
N SER A 359 10.14 16.13 -25.22
CA SER A 359 10.22 16.51 -23.80
C SER A 359 8.86 16.88 -23.19
N ASP A 360 7.73 16.46 -23.77
CA ASP A 360 6.40 16.75 -23.23
C ASP A 360 6.07 15.82 -22.07
N ASN A 361 6.26 16.34 -20.85
CA ASN A 361 6.05 15.60 -19.62
C ASN A 361 4.66 14.95 -19.51
N ALA A 362 3.61 15.69 -19.88
CA ALA A 362 2.24 15.20 -19.75
C ALA A 362 1.98 14.04 -20.73
N ARG A 363 2.50 14.14 -21.97
CA ARG A 363 2.40 13.06 -22.96
C ARG A 363 3.21 11.83 -22.55
N ARG A 364 4.43 11.99 -22.04
CA ARG A 364 5.26 10.88 -21.53
C ARG A 364 4.57 10.12 -20.40
N LEU A 365 4.07 10.86 -19.40
CA LEU A 365 3.34 10.31 -18.25
C LEU A 365 2.08 9.53 -18.70
N ALA A 366 1.25 10.16 -19.55
CA ALA A 366 0.03 9.56 -20.05
C ALA A 366 0.31 8.29 -20.87
N TYR A 367 1.34 8.31 -21.72
CA TYR A 367 1.76 7.14 -22.49
C TYR A 367 2.20 6.00 -21.57
N PHE A 368 3.11 6.27 -20.63
CA PHE A 368 3.68 5.26 -19.74
C PHE A 368 2.60 4.53 -18.95
N TYR A 369 1.72 5.26 -18.26
CA TYR A 369 0.68 4.65 -17.43
C TYR A 369 -0.46 3.99 -18.20
N ALA A 370 -0.66 4.36 -19.47
CA ALA A 370 -1.58 3.69 -20.38
C ALA A 370 -0.97 2.48 -21.11
N SER A 371 0.36 2.29 -21.03
CA SER A 371 1.08 1.21 -21.72
C SER A 371 1.20 -0.08 -20.91
N ASP A 372 1.68 -1.14 -21.56
CA ASP A 372 1.99 -2.42 -20.93
C ASP A 372 3.23 -2.36 -20.01
N LEU A 373 3.96 -1.24 -19.99
CA LEU A 373 4.99 -0.93 -19.00
C LEU A 373 4.41 -0.46 -17.67
N SER A 374 3.16 0.04 -17.67
CA SER A 374 2.47 0.52 -16.49
C SER A 374 2.54 -0.50 -15.35
N PRO A 375 3.06 -0.12 -14.17
CA PRO A 375 3.18 -1.06 -13.07
C PRO A 375 1.81 -1.57 -12.60
N PHE A 376 0.76 -0.75 -12.75
CA PHE A 376 -0.62 -1.14 -12.42
C PHE A 376 -1.13 -2.23 -13.36
N TYR A 377 -0.93 -2.05 -14.67
CA TYR A 377 -1.30 -3.06 -15.66
C TYR A 377 -0.54 -4.37 -15.40
N ARG A 378 0.79 -4.30 -15.26
CA ARG A 378 1.63 -5.48 -15.01
C ARG A 378 1.21 -6.22 -13.74
N ALA A 379 0.86 -5.50 -12.69
CA ALA A 379 0.37 -6.06 -11.43
C ALA A 379 -1.00 -6.75 -11.60
N GLU A 380 -1.95 -6.16 -12.32
CA GLU A 380 -3.24 -6.79 -12.63
C GLU A 380 -3.06 -8.09 -13.43
N ARG A 381 -2.15 -8.10 -14.42
CA ARG A 381 -1.89 -9.27 -15.30
C ARG A 381 -1.40 -10.50 -14.53
N ILE A 382 -0.75 -10.32 -13.38
CA ILE A 382 -0.32 -11.43 -12.52
C ILE A 382 -1.52 -12.25 -12.01
N PHE A 383 -2.67 -11.60 -11.84
CA PHE A 383 -3.89 -12.18 -11.27
C PHE A 383 -4.96 -12.49 -12.32
N ASP A 384 -4.58 -12.56 -13.60
CA ASP A 384 -5.47 -12.95 -14.67
C ASP A 384 -6.14 -14.31 -14.38
N GLY A 385 -7.48 -14.30 -14.26
CA GLY A 385 -8.28 -15.49 -13.95
C GLY A 385 -8.35 -15.86 -12.46
N ILE A 386 -7.73 -15.08 -11.57
CA ILE A 386 -7.93 -15.15 -10.13
C ILE A 386 -9.13 -14.24 -9.77
N MET A 387 -10.02 -14.73 -8.91
CA MET A 387 -11.30 -14.09 -8.59
C MET A 387 -11.58 -14.08 -7.07
N ASP A 388 -10.55 -14.25 -6.25
CA ASP A 388 -10.67 -14.23 -4.80
C ASP A 388 -10.46 -12.80 -4.30
N ASP A 389 -11.50 -12.17 -3.74
CA ASP A 389 -11.43 -10.81 -3.21
C ASP A 389 -10.37 -10.68 -2.11
N ASN A 390 -10.08 -11.74 -1.35
CA ASN A 390 -9.01 -11.71 -0.33
C ASN A 390 -7.61 -11.58 -0.94
N VAL A 391 -7.49 -11.83 -2.25
CA VAL A 391 -6.25 -11.71 -3.02
C VAL A 391 -6.27 -10.43 -3.86
N LEU A 392 -7.40 -10.13 -4.51
CA LEU A 392 -7.54 -8.99 -5.41
C LEU A 392 -7.70 -7.65 -4.67
N ASP A 393 -8.43 -7.58 -3.57
CA ASP A 393 -8.64 -6.30 -2.85
C ASP A 393 -7.32 -5.70 -2.33
N PRO A 394 -6.39 -6.47 -1.71
CA PRO A 394 -5.08 -5.94 -1.33
C PRO A 394 -4.21 -5.49 -2.52
N LEU A 395 -4.34 -6.16 -3.67
CA LEU A 395 -3.70 -5.72 -4.91
C LEU A 395 -4.25 -4.36 -5.36
N TYR A 396 -5.57 -4.22 -5.43
CA TYR A 396 -6.21 -2.98 -5.87
C TYR A 396 -6.01 -1.84 -4.85
N GLN A 397 -5.87 -2.14 -3.56
CA GLN A 397 -5.40 -1.18 -2.56
C GLN A 397 -4.02 -0.63 -2.93
N SER A 398 -3.09 -1.50 -3.32
CA SER A 398 -1.73 -1.10 -3.72
C SER A 398 -1.77 -0.29 -5.02
N ILE A 399 -2.55 -0.72 -6.01
CA ILE A 399 -2.75 0.00 -7.28
C ILE A 399 -3.33 1.40 -7.02
N ALA A 400 -4.39 1.53 -6.21
CA ALA A 400 -4.97 2.83 -5.91
C ALA A 400 -3.98 3.76 -5.21
N ALA A 401 -3.19 3.24 -4.27
CA ALA A 401 -2.13 3.99 -3.62
C ALA A 401 -1.05 4.44 -4.62
N GLY A 402 -0.59 3.54 -5.49
CA GLY A 402 0.40 3.88 -6.52
C GLY A 402 -0.14 4.89 -7.55
N GLN A 403 -1.41 4.78 -7.95
CA GLN A 403 -2.07 5.77 -8.82
C GLN A 403 -2.09 7.14 -8.16
N ALA A 404 -2.43 7.23 -6.87
CA ALA A 404 -2.39 8.49 -6.11
C ALA A 404 -0.96 9.04 -5.98
N ALA A 405 0.03 8.16 -5.74
CA ALA A 405 1.44 8.53 -5.69
C ALA A 405 1.91 9.14 -7.02
N ALA A 406 1.50 8.55 -8.14
CA ALA A 406 1.74 9.04 -9.51
C ALA A 406 0.89 10.28 -9.90
N GLY A 407 0.08 10.81 -8.97
CA GLY A 407 -0.81 11.95 -9.19
C GLY A 407 -2.05 11.68 -10.05
N LEU A 408 -2.34 10.41 -10.35
CA LEU A 408 -3.53 9.94 -11.08
C LEU A 408 -4.73 9.79 -10.12
N LEU A 409 -5.10 10.87 -9.42
CA LEU A 409 -6.12 10.81 -8.36
C LEU A 409 -7.46 10.27 -8.87
N ASP A 410 -7.92 10.74 -10.03
CA ASP A 410 -9.21 10.29 -10.58
C ASP A 410 -9.21 8.76 -10.79
N GLN A 411 -8.11 8.20 -11.31
CA GLN A 411 -7.98 6.76 -11.48
C GLN A 411 -7.90 6.03 -10.13
N ALA A 412 -7.20 6.59 -9.15
CA ALA A 412 -7.14 6.04 -7.79
C ALA A 412 -8.52 5.96 -7.15
N LEU A 413 -9.33 7.02 -7.25
CA LEU A 413 -10.70 7.07 -6.73
C LEU A 413 -11.58 6.02 -7.42
N VAL A 414 -11.48 5.90 -8.75
CA VAL A 414 -12.20 4.87 -9.51
C VAL A 414 -11.80 3.47 -9.05
N THR A 415 -10.50 3.20 -8.84
CA THR A 415 -10.03 1.90 -8.34
C THR A 415 -10.58 1.60 -6.93
N LEU A 416 -10.52 2.58 -6.01
CA LEU A 416 -11.05 2.44 -4.65
C LEU A 416 -12.54 2.07 -4.64
N GLU A 417 -13.33 2.71 -5.51
CA GLU A 417 -14.78 2.51 -5.56
C GLU A 417 -15.19 1.24 -6.31
N THR A 418 -14.54 0.95 -7.44
CA THR A 418 -15.01 -0.07 -8.39
C THR A 418 -14.28 -1.40 -8.33
N ARG A 419 -13.05 -1.43 -7.78
CA ARG A 419 -12.19 -2.63 -7.77
C ARG A 419 -11.93 -3.23 -6.40
N ILE A 420 -12.24 -2.51 -5.32
CA ILE A 420 -12.12 -3.02 -3.93
C ILE A 420 -13.50 -3.33 -3.38
N PHE A 421 -13.80 -4.61 -3.14
CA PHE A 421 -15.15 -5.06 -2.81
C PHE A 421 -15.41 -5.16 -1.30
N GLN A 422 -14.41 -5.55 -0.51
CA GLN A 422 -14.52 -5.61 0.94
C GLN A 422 -14.47 -4.20 1.55
N ALA A 423 -15.51 -3.83 2.31
CA ALA A 423 -15.62 -2.50 2.90
C ALA A 423 -14.42 -2.14 3.80
N GLY A 424 -13.93 -3.10 4.60
CA GLY A 424 -12.74 -2.88 5.43
C GLY A 424 -11.47 -2.60 4.61
N GLN A 425 -11.25 -3.37 3.53
CA GLN A 425 -10.12 -3.16 2.62
C GLN A 425 -10.21 -1.81 1.92
N ARG A 426 -11.42 -1.38 1.54
CA ARG A 426 -11.65 -0.07 0.93
C ARG A 426 -11.29 1.08 1.88
N ILE A 427 -11.68 0.99 3.15
CA ILE A 427 -11.35 2.00 4.17
C ILE A 427 -9.84 2.08 4.37
N GLU A 428 -9.16 0.94 4.44
CA GLU A 428 -7.70 0.88 4.56
C GLU A 428 -7.00 1.45 3.32
N ALA A 429 -7.53 1.20 2.13
CA ALA A 429 -7.02 1.76 0.89
C ALA A 429 -7.25 3.28 0.79
N GLN A 430 -8.43 3.77 1.17
CA GLN A 430 -8.73 5.20 1.26
C GLN A 430 -7.79 5.90 2.25
N LYS A 431 -7.53 5.30 3.42
CA LYS A 431 -6.55 5.83 4.37
C LYS A 431 -5.14 5.93 3.75
N LYS A 432 -4.68 4.89 3.04
CA LYS A 432 -3.37 4.90 2.36
C LYS A 432 -3.29 5.97 1.27
N VAL A 433 -4.35 6.14 0.48
CA VAL A 433 -4.45 7.21 -0.54
C VAL A 433 -4.46 8.59 0.12
N ALA A 434 -5.26 8.80 1.17
CA ALA A 434 -5.28 10.05 1.92
C ALA A 434 -3.90 10.39 2.53
N GLN A 435 -3.16 9.39 3.01
CA GLN A 435 -1.79 9.56 3.50
C GLN A 435 -0.84 10.08 2.42
N LEU A 436 -0.89 9.48 1.23
CA LEU A 436 -0.05 9.90 0.11
C LEU A 436 -0.39 11.32 -0.33
N LEU A 437 -1.67 11.63 -0.49
CA LEU A 437 -2.15 12.97 -0.84
C LEU A 437 -1.74 14.02 0.22
N GLY A 438 -1.82 13.67 1.51
CA GLY A 438 -1.38 14.54 2.60
C GLY A 438 0.13 14.81 2.55
N GLY A 439 0.95 13.78 2.32
CA GLY A 439 2.41 13.91 2.16
C GLY A 439 2.82 14.74 0.94
N GLN A 440 1.96 14.75 -0.08
CA GLN A 440 2.09 15.55 -1.31
C GLN A 440 1.59 17.00 -1.17
N GLY A 441 1.08 17.39 0.01
CA GLY A 441 0.51 18.72 0.23
C GLY A 441 -0.91 18.93 -0.34
N ARG A 442 -1.55 17.88 -0.89
CA ARG A 442 -2.93 17.89 -1.40
C ARG A 442 -3.93 17.69 -0.25
N THR A 443 -3.92 18.59 0.72
CA THR A 443 -4.61 18.42 2.00
C THR A 443 -6.14 18.34 1.87
N GLU A 444 -6.74 19.04 0.90
CA GLU A 444 -8.20 18.98 0.69
C GLU A 444 -8.62 17.63 0.10
N ASP A 445 -7.94 17.15 -0.94
CA ASP A 445 -8.19 15.83 -1.53
C ASP A 445 -7.98 14.72 -0.48
N ALA A 446 -6.90 14.82 0.31
CA ALA A 446 -6.63 13.90 1.41
C ALA A 446 -7.78 13.88 2.43
N ARG A 447 -8.32 15.06 2.76
CA ARG A 447 -9.44 15.22 3.68
C ARG A 447 -10.73 14.61 3.11
N GLU A 448 -11.03 14.82 1.83
CA GLU A 448 -12.20 14.24 1.16
C GLU A 448 -12.15 12.71 1.15
N VAL A 449 -11.01 12.12 0.79
CA VAL A 449 -10.81 10.67 0.82
C VAL A 449 -10.94 10.13 2.25
N MET A 450 -10.43 10.85 3.25
CA MET A 450 -10.57 10.47 4.66
C MET A 450 -12.02 10.55 5.14
N MET A 451 -12.79 11.53 4.69
CA MET A 451 -14.23 11.61 4.97
C MET A 451 -14.97 10.39 4.39
N ALA A 452 -14.64 9.98 3.16
CA ALA A 452 -15.22 8.79 2.55
C ALA A 452 -14.90 7.49 3.32
N ALA A 453 -13.69 7.39 3.90
CA ALA A 453 -13.30 6.29 4.78
C ALA A 453 -14.15 6.25 6.06
N LEU A 454 -14.39 7.40 6.67
CA LEU A 454 -15.24 7.52 7.87
C LEU A 454 -16.71 7.20 7.58
N ASP A 455 -17.23 7.63 6.44
CA ASP A 455 -18.58 7.26 5.98
C ASP A 455 -18.69 5.74 5.76
N GLY A 456 -17.62 5.10 5.28
CA GLY A 456 -17.48 3.64 5.23
C GLY A 456 -17.57 3.01 6.61
N ALA A 457 -16.77 3.48 7.57
CA ALA A 457 -16.74 2.98 8.94
C ALA A 457 -18.10 3.11 9.64
N ASP A 458 -18.78 4.25 9.47
CA ASP A 458 -20.12 4.48 10.04
C ASP A 458 -21.15 3.47 9.52
N ARG A 459 -21.08 3.11 8.22
CA ARG A 459 -21.95 2.08 7.63
C ARG A 459 -21.67 0.69 8.21
N ILE A 460 -20.40 0.34 8.42
CA ILE A 460 -20.02 -0.93 9.07
C ILE A 460 -20.60 -0.96 10.49
N ILE A 461 -20.37 0.08 11.29
CA ILE A 461 -20.84 0.15 12.69
C ILE A 461 -22.37 0.10 12.76
N ALA A 462 -23.06 0.80 11.87
CA ALA A 462 -24.52 0.74 11.78
C ALA A 462 -25.02 -0.69 11.48
N SER A 463 -24.32 -1.42 10.59
CA SER A 463 -24.68 -2.81 10.23
C SER A 463 -24.53 -3.80 11.40
N LEU A 464 -23.62 -3.52 12.34
CA LEU A 464 -23.42 -4.30 13.57
C LEU A 464 -24.48 -4.04 14.65
N GLY A 465 -25.38 -3.07 14.44
CA GLY A 465 -26.37 -2.64 15.43
C GLY A 465 -25.93 -1.43 16.27
N GLY A 466 -24.84 -0.76 15.88
CA GLY A 466 -24.36 0.49 16.47
C GLY A 466 -23.09 0.34 17.33
N PRO A 467 -22.57 1.47 17.86
CA PRO A 467 -21.27 1.54 18.53
C PRO A 467 -21.07 0.60 19.74
N GLY A 468 -22.16 0.18 20.40
CA GLY A 468 -22.08 -0.76 21.53
C GLY A 468 -21.63 -2.17 21.15
N PHE A 469 -21.61 -2.50 19.85
CA PHE A 469 -21.29 -3.83 19.29
C PHE A 469 -20.00 -3.86 18.47
N VAL A 470 -19.17 -2.81 18.57
CA VAL A 470 -17.83 -2.76 17.95
C VAL A 470 -16.99 -3.96 18.42
N GLY A 471 -16.44 -4.70 17.45
CA GLY A 471 -15.53 -5.82 17.68
C GLY A 471 -14.07 -5.39 17.67
N GLU A 472 -13.17 -6.37 17.60
CA GLU A 472 -11.72 -6.15 17.59
C GLU A 472 -11.28 -5.42 16.31
N ASP A 473 -11.71 -5.92 15.15
CA ASP A 473 -11.34 -5.39 13.84
C ASP A 473 -11.86 -3.96 13.64
N GLU A 474 -13.11 -3.66 14.05
CA GLU A 474 -13.66 -2.31 13.92
C GLU A 474 -12.97 -1.30 14.84
N ALA A 475 -12.57 -1.73 16.05
CA ALA A 475 -11.83 -0.84 16.93
C ALA A 475 -10.43 -0.53 16.39
N GLU A 476 -9.73 -1.52 15.83
CA GLU A 476 -8.42 -1.28 15.20
C GLU A 476 -8.52 -0.34 14.00
N MET A 477 -9.53 -0.54 13.14
CA MET A 477 -9.84 0.35 12.03
C MET A 477 -10.09 1.78 12.52
N LEU A 478 -10.98 1.98 13.50
CA LEU A 478 -11.30 3.30 14.04
C LEU A 478 -10.09 3.96 14.71
N ILE A 479 -9.34 3.24 15.54
CA ILE A 479 -8.11 3.74 16.16
C ILE A 479 -7.10 4.18 15.08
N SER A 480 -6.98 3.42 14.01
CA SER A 480 -6.11 3.80 12.90
C SER A 480 -6.59 5.08 12.21
N LEU A 481 -7.89 5.26 12.00
CA LEU A 481 -8.45 6.49 11.40
C LEU A 481 -8.28 7.71 12.32
N VAL A 482 -8.42 7.52 13.63
CA VAL A 482 -8.17 8.56 14.65
C VAL A 482 -6.73 9.05 14.57
N ASN A 483 -5.77 8.12 14.68
CA ASN A 483 -4.35 8.44 14.67
C ASN A 483 -3.95 9.15 13.39
N PHE A 484 -4.41 8.65 12.25
CA PHE A 484 -4.10 9.22 10.95
C PHE A 484 -4.70 10.61 10.74
N SER A 485 -5.98 10.79 11.08
CA SER A 485 -6.67 12.08 10.90
C SER A 485 -5.99 13.18 11.71
N ARG A 486 -5.59 12.87 12.95
CA ARG A 486 -4.89 13.79 13.84
C ARG A 486 -3.48 14.11 13.36
N TYR A 487 -2.71 13.08 12.98
CA TYR A 487 -1.39 13.27 12.38
C TYR A 487 -1.43 14.19 11.16
N SER A 488 -2.50 14.12 10.38
CA SER A 488 -2.71 14.91 9.16
C SER A 488 -3.36 16.29 9.42
N GLY A 489 -3.47 16.74 10.68
CA GLY A 489 -4.07 18.03 11.03
C GLY A 489 -5.60 18.10 10.93
N ASN A 490 -6.28 16.98 10.69
CA ASN A 490 -7.74 16.88 10.61
C ASN A 490 -8.33 16.42 11.96
N ALA A 491 -8.12 17.22 13.01
CA ALA A 491 -8.53 16.88 14.37
C ALA A 491 -10.05 16.61 14.50
N ASP A 492 -10.87 17.31 13.72
CA ASP A 492 -12.33 17.15 13.69
C ASP A 492 -12.75 15.77 13.14
N LEU A 493 -12.08 15.27 12.10
CA LEU A 493 -12.29 13.92 11.57
C LEU A 493 -11.83 12.85 12.55
N GLY A 494 -10.72 13.12 13.26
CA GLY A 494 -10.26 12.28 14.36
C GLY A 494 -11.31 12.18 15.48
N GLU A 495 -11.97 13.28 15.84
CA GLU A 495 -13.03 13.27 16.85
C GLU A 495 -14.27 12.49 16.39
N ARG A 496 -14.66 12.61 15.11
CA ARG A 496 -15.73 11.78 14.53
C ARG A 496 -15.43 10.29 14.64
N ALA A 497 -14.18 9.88 14.36
CA ALA A 497 -13.75 8.49 14.46
C ALA A 497 -13.67 7.97 15.91
N LEU A 498 -13.49 8.87 16.88
CA LEU A 498 -13.44 8.55 18.30
C LEU A 498 -14.82 8.26 18.91
N GLU A 499 -15.86 8.94 18.43
CA GLU A 499 -17.21 8.87 19.02
C GLU A 499 -17.72 7.41 19.20
N PRO A 500 -17.60 6.50 18.21
CA PRO A 500 -18.02 5.12 18.41
C PRO A 500 -17.23 4.38 19.51
N LEU A 501 -15.94 4.71 19.68
CA LEU A 501 -15.09 4.10 20.70
C LEU A 501 -15.46 4.59 22.11
N TYR A 502 -15.83 5.87 22.26
CA TYR A 502 -16.38 6.38 23.52
C TYR A 502 -17.66 5.66 23.92
N GLN A 503 -18.59 5.52 22.96
CA GLN A 503 -19.85 4.83 23.21
C GLN A 503 -19.64 3.34 23.54
N PHE A 504 -18.73 2.67 22.83
CA PHE A 504 -18.33 1.30 23.15
C PHE A 504 -17.85 1.19 24.61
N ALA A 505 -16.94 2.07 25.03
CA ALA A 505 -16.35 2.05 26.36
C ALA A 505 -17.37 2.36 27.47
N LEU A 506 -18.33 3.25 27.23
CA LEU A 506 -19.40 3.56 28.18
C LEU A 506 -20.38 2.40 28.32
N VAL A 507 -20.77 1.76 27.22
CA VAL A 507 -21.72 0.62 27.21
C VAL A 507 -21.11 -0.62 27.87
N ASN A 508 -19.81 -0.87 27.67
CA ASN A 508 -19.12 -2.07 28.13
C ASN A 508 -18.33 -1.90 29.43
N ALA A 509 -18.56 -0.82 30.17
CA ALA A 509 -17.91 -0.61 31.47
C ALA A 509 -18.15 -1.80 32.42
N GLY A 510 -17.07 -2.33 32.99
CA GLY A 510 -17.08 -3.49 33.89
C GLY A 510 -17.31 -4.84 33.21
N ASN A 511 -17.48 -4.89 31.89
CA ASN A 511 -17.71 -6.14 31.16
C ASN A 511 -16.38 -6.89 30.95
N ALA A 512 -16.20 -8.00 31.68
CA ALA A 512 -14.99 -8.80 31.62
C ALA A 512 -14.78 -9.52 30.27
N ASP A 513 -15.84 -9.71 29.48
CA ASP A 513 -15.78 -10.45 28.21
C ASP A 513 -15.06 -9.66 27.10
N VAL A 514 -15.07 -8.33 27.17
CA VAL A 514 -14.42 -7.44 26.18
C VAL A 514 -13.16 -6.77 26.72
N ARG A 515 -12.58 -7.28 27.82
CA ARG A 515 -11.45 -6.68 28.53
C ARG A 515 -10.28 -6.26 27.62
N THR A 516 -9.85 -7.13 26.71
CA THR A 516 -8.71 -6.84 25.82
C THR A 516 -9.02 -5.67 24.90
N LEU A 517 -10.20 -5.71 24.28
CA LEU A 517 -10.70 -4.65 23.40
C LEU A 517 -10.87 -3.32 24.16
N TYR A 518 -11.45 -3.37 25.36
CA TYR A 518 -11.59 -2.22 26.26
C TYR A 518 -10.23 -1.57 26.59
N GLY A 519 -9.22 -2.39 26.85
CA GLY A 519 -7.85 -1.92 27.09
C GLY A 519 -7.24 -1.21 25.88
N ARG A 520 -7.45 -1.71 24.66
CA ARG A 520 -6.99 -1.07 23.42
C ARG A 520 -7.67 0.28 23.19
N VAL A 521 -8.98 0.34 23.37
CA VAL A 521 -9.76 1.59 23.27
C VAL A 521 -9.23 2.65 24.24
N ILE A 522 -9.01 2.29 25.50
CA ILE A 522 -8.46 3.23 26.49
C ILE A 522 -7.04 3.68 26.13
N GLY A 523 -6.24 2.78 25.56
CA GLY A 523 -4.92 3.12 25.03
C GLY A 523 -4.96 4.19 23.96
N ALA A 524 -5.88 4.08 23.00
CA ALA A 524 -6.06 5.10 21.98
C ALA A 524 -6.52 6.45 22.57
N LEU A 525 -7.47 6.41 23.51
CA LEU A 525 -7.99 7.62 24.18
C LEU A 525 -6.96 8.33 25.06
N GLY A 526 -6.04 7.57 25.66
CA GLY A 526 -5.11 8.05 26.68
C GLY A 526 -3.67 8.24 26.24
N SER A 527 -3.35 8.03 24.96
CA SER A 527 -1.95 7.89 24.53
C SER A 527 -1.10 9.12 24.88
N ALA A 528 -0.04 8.90 25.66
CA ALA A 528 0.90 9.93 26.11
C ALA A 528 1.86 10.42 24.99
N THR A 529 1.73 9.88 23.78
CA THR A 529 2.54 10.23 22.60
C THR A 529 2.05 11.52 21.90
N GLY A 530 1.14 12.28 22.53
CA GLY A 530 0.54 13.49 21.94
C GLY A 530 -0.40 13.21 20.77
N LEU A 531 -0.98 12.00 20.72
CA LEU A 531 -1.93 11.60 19.68
C LEU A 531 -3.34 11.31 20.25
N GLY A 532 -3.49 11.30 21.59
CA GLY A 532 -4.75 11.03 22.28
C GLY A 532 -5.55 12.30 22.58
N PRO A 533 -6.90 12.24 22.59
CA PRO A 533 -7.78 13.40 22.77
C PRO A 533 -7.54 14.17 24.07
N VAL A 534 -7.20 13.44 25.14
CA VAL A 534 -7.00 14.06 26.45
C VAL A 534 -5.71 14.89 26.47
N PRO A 535 -4.50 14.35 26.21
CA PRO A 535 -3.28 15.17 26.19
C PRO A 535 -3.34 16.36 25.24
N ASP A 536 -3.98 16.24 24.07
CA ASP A 536 -4.17 17.35 23.12
C ASP A 536 -5.03 18.45 23.71
N ALA A 537 -6.17 18.09 24.32
CA ALA A 537 -7.04 19.04 25.00
C ALA A 537 -6.32 19.79 26.13
N ILE A 538 -5.45 19.10 26.88
CA ILE A 538 -4.61 19.75 27.90
C ILE A 538 -3.63 20.74 27.25
N ALA A 539 -2.94 20.34 26.17
CA ALA A 539 -1.98 21.20 25.48
C ALA A 539 -2.66 22.43 24.83
N GLU A 540 -3.83 22.25 24.22
CA GLU A 540 -4.63 23.34 23.65
C GLU A 540 -5.15 24.30 24.74
N TYR A 541 -5.58 23.78 25.89
CA TYR A 541 -5.96 24.59 27.03
C TYR A 541 -4.77 25.44 27.53
N GLU A 542 -3.61 24.82 27.74
CA GLU A 542 -2.39 25.53 28.19
C GLU A 542 -1.93 26.58 27.18
N SER A 543 -2.16 26.33 25.89
CA SER A 543 -1.88 27.28 24.80
C SER A 543 -2.96 28.36 24.65
N GLY A 544 -4.06 28.28 25.39
CA GLY A 544 -5.19 29.21 25.35
C GLY A 544 -6.16 29.01 24.17
N ASN A 545 -6.07 27.89 23.46
CA ASN A 545 -6.88 27.54 22.28
C ASN A 545 -8.15 26.75 22.63
N LEU A 546 -8.21 26.13 23.82
CA LEU A 546 -9.37 25.41 24.33
C LEU A 546 -9.83 26.02 25.66
N SER A 547 -11.14 26.05 25.92
CA SER A 547 -11.62 26.51 27.23
C SER A 547 -11.33 25.49 28.32
N LEU A 548 -11.11 25.97 29.56
CA LEU A 548 -10.95 25.08 30.73
C LEU A 548 -12.10 24.07 30.80
N THR A 549 -13.35 24.53 30.67
CA THR A 549 -14.53 23.66 30.77
C THR A 549 -14.56 22.54 29.74
N GLU A 550 -14.07 22.76 28.51
CA GLU A 550 -14.01 21.71 27.48
C GLU A 550 -12.93 20.68 27.82
N ALA A 551 -11.73 21.12 28.22
CA ALA A 551 -10.65 20.22 28.66
C ALA A 551 -11.07 19.38 29.88
N GLU A 552 -11.76 19.99 30.84
CA GLU A 552 -12.29 19.30 32.03
C GLU A 552 -13.35 18.25 31.67
N GLN A 553 -14.22 18.54 30.70
CA GLN A 553 -15.25 17.59 30.25
C GLN A 553 -14.62 16.35 29.59
N LEU A 554 -13.64 16.54 28.71
CA LEU A 554 -12.93 15.45 28.06
C LEU A 554 -12.19 14.58 29.09
N LEU A 555 -11.48 15.21 30.04
CA LEU A 555 -10.80 14.51 31.11
C LEU A 555 -11.79 13.73 32.01
N ALA A 556 -12.96 14.29 32.31
CA ALA A 556 -13.99 13.63 33.11
C ALA A 556 -14.59 12.39 32.40
N VAL A 557 -14.83 12.47 31.08
CA VAL A 557 -15.28 11.32 30.27
C VAL A 557 -14.21 10.23 30.29
N TYR A 558 -12.96 10.61 30.03
CA TYR A 558 -11.84 9.67 30.04
C TYR A 558 -11.66 9.00 31.41
N LYS A 559 -11.74 9.76 32.50
CA LYS A 559 -11.70 9.22 33.87
C LYS A 559 -12.84 8.23 34.13
N THR A 560 -14.05 8.54 33.66
CA THR A 560 -15.21 7.64 33.78
C THR A 560 -14.94 6.31 33.07
N ILE A 561 -14.38 6.35 31.87
CA ILE A 561 -14.02 5.18 31.07
C ILE A 561 -12.91 4.36 31.77
N VAL A 562 -11.85 5.01 32.27
CA VAL A 562 -10.76 4.34 33.00
C VAL A 562 -11.28 3.64 34.26
N LEU A 563 -12.16 4.29 35.02
CA LEU A 563 -12.80 3.68 36.20
C LEU A 563 -13.67 2.47 35.83
N GLY A 564 -14.27 2.49 34.63
CA GLY A 564 -15.04 1.39 34.05
C GLY A 564 -14.19 0.20 33.58
N MET A 565 -12.85 0.27 33.59
CA MET A 565 -12.01 -0.81 33.09
C MET A 565 -12.16 -2.11 33.91
N PRO A 566 -12.42 -3.26 33.27
CA PRO A 566 -12.48 -4.56 33.96
C PRO A 566 -11.08 -5.01 34.43
N PRO A 567 -10.96 -5.68 35.60
CA PRO A 567 -9.67 -6.19 36.10
C PRO A 567 -9.12 -7.28 35.18
N LEU A 568 -7.81 -7.45 35.05
CA LEU A 568 -7.15 -8.51 34.25
C LEU A 568 -7.55 -9.94 34.71
N PRO A 569 -7.29 -11.02 33.92
CA PRO A 569 -7.68 -12.38 34.29
C PRO A 569 -7.15 -12.87 35.64
N ASN A 570 -5.99 -12.38 36.05
CA ASN A 570 -5.34 -12.61 37.34
C ASN A 570 -5.85 -11.67 38.46
N GLY A 571 -6.89 -10.88 38.20
CA GLY A 571 -7.46 -9.90 39.13
C GLY A 571 -6.68 -8.58 39.24
N THR A 572 -5.59 -8.39 38.50
CA THR A 572 -4.78 -7.16 38.63
C THR A 572 -5.35 -5.99 37.82
N GLU A 573 -5.27 -4.78 38.38
CA GLU A 573 -5.75 -3.55 37.74
C GLU A 573 -4.60 -2.62 37.28
N THR A 574 -3.44 -3.19 36.93
CA THR A 574 -2.22 -2.44 36.55
C THR A 574 -2.45 -1.38 35.47
N VAL A 575 -3.25 -1.71 34.45
CA VAL A 575 -3.56 -0.78 33.35
C VAL A 575 -4.46 0.36 33.82
N LYS A 576 -5.46 0.08 34.66
CA LYS A 576 -6.29 1.12 35.29
C LYS A 576 -5.44 2.04 36.16
N ALA A 577 -4.56 1.47 36.97
CA ALA A 577 -3.65 2.21 37.83
C ALA A 577 -2.71 3.12 37.03
N LEU A 578 -2.17 2.66 35.89
CA LEU A 578 -1.39 3.49 34.97
C LEU A 578 -2.18 4.74 34.55
N TYR A 579 -3.39 4.56 34.04
CA TYR A 579 -4.17 5.70 33.54
C TYR A 579 -4.70 6.60 34.65
N LEU A 580 -4.97 6.09 35.86
CA LEU A 580 -5.28 6.93 37.01
C LEU A 580 -4.11 7.84 37.41
N ALA A 581 -2.87 7.33 37.37
CA ALA A 581 -1.69 8.16 37.63
C ALA A 581 -1.55 9.28 36.58
N VAL A 582 -1.80 8.97 35.30
CA VAL A 582 -1.80 9.96 34.21
C VAL A 582 -2.95 10.97 34.34
N ILE A 583 -4.15 10.52 34.72
CA ILE A 583 -5.30 11.41 34.96
C ILE A 583 -5.00 12.39 36.07
N ALA A 584 -4.38 11.94 37.17
CA ALA A 584 -4.00 12.83 38.27
C ALA A 584 -3.05 13.95 37.81
N VAL A 585 -2.13 13.65 36.89
CA VAL A 585 -1.28 14.68 36.25
C VAL A 585 -2.11 15.69 35.46
N TYR A 586 -3.06 15.22 34.65
CA TYR A 586 -3.91 16.11 33.87
C TYR A 586 -4.86 16.95 34.74
N GLU A 587 -5.39 16.39 35.83
CA GLU A 587 -6.20 17.13 36.81
C GLU A 587 -5.38 18.28 37.41
N ASP A 588 -4.15 18.01 37.85
CA ASP A 588 -3.24 19.01 38.41
C ASP A 588 -2.93 20.14 37.41
N ARG A 589 -2.62 19.78 36.15
CA ARG A 589 -2.34 20.74 35.07
C ARG A 589 -3.53 21.63 34.72
N LEU A 590 -4.76 21.14 34.86
CA LEU A 590 -5.99 21.94 34.72
C LEU A 590 -6.33 22.76 35.97
N GLY A 591 -5.54 22.66 37.05
CA GLY A 591 -5.82 23.31 38.33
C GLY A 591 -6.94 22.65 39.13
N GLN A 592 -7.30 21.40 38.82
CA GLN A 592 -8.18 20.57 39.64
C GLN A 592 -7.39 19.90 40.77
N ASP A 593 -8.10 19.44 41.82
CA ASP A 593 -7.49 18.69 42.91
C ASP A 593 -7.20 17.24 42.47
N PRO A 594 -5.92 16.82 42.31
CA PRO A 594 -5.56 15.49 41.81
C PRO A 594 -5.61 14.41 42.91
N TRP A 595 -5.66 14.80 44.19
CA TRP A 595 -5.48 13.90 45.32
C TRP A 595 -6.58 12.83 45.47
N PRO A 596 -7.87 13.08 45.14
CA PRO A 596 -8.87 12.02 45.10
C PRO A 596 -8.54 10.89 44.10
N THR A 597 -7.92 11.22 42.97
CA THR A 597 -7.48 10.23 41.98
C THR A 597 -6.24 9.48 42.46
N VAL A 598 -5.30 10.17 43.09
CA VAL A 598 -4.13 9.55 43.76
C VAL A 598 -4.58 8.59 44.86
N GLU A 599 -5.56 8.95 45.70
CA GLU A 599 -6.08 8.07 46.75
C GLU A 599 -6.75 6.82 46.15
N THR A 600 -7.47 6.98 45.04
CA THR A 600 -8.04 5.85 44.29
C THR A 600 -6.93 4.92 43.78
N PHE A 601 -5.85 5.46 43.21
CA PHE A 601 -4.67 4.69 42.79
C PHE A 601 -4.04 3.92 43.96
N LEU A 602 -3.80 4.59 45.10
CA LEU A 602 -3.17 3.98 46.27
C LEU A 602 -4.05 2.87 46.86
N THR A 603 -5.38 3.04 46.84
CA THR A 603 -6.33 2.00 47.25
C THR A 603 -6.20 0.75 46.38
N LEU A 604 -6.04 0.89 45.05
CA LEU A 604 -5.82 -0.24 44.15
C LEU A 604 -4.52 -0.98 44.48
N ARG A 605 -3.47 -0.24 44.83
CA ARG A 605 -2.18 -0.79 45.23
C ARG A 605 -2.28 -1.66 46.49
N GLU A 606 -2.96 -1.17 47.52
CA GLU A 606 -3.14 -1.88 48.79
C GLU A 606 -3.90 -3.20 48.64
N GLN A 607 -4.75 -3.31 47.61
CA GLN A 607 -5.51 -4.54 47.31
C GLN A 607 -4.66 -5.67 46.69
N GLY A 608 -3.34 -5.50 46.61
CA GLY A 608 -2.41 -6.54 46.14
C GLY A 608 -2.34 -6.66 44.62
N THR A 609 -2.73 -5.62 43.89
CA THR A 609 -2.60 -5.56 42.43
C THR A 609 -1.20 -5.05 42.06
N ASN A 610 -0.54 -5.67 41.08
CA ASN A 610 0.84 -5.34 40.68
C ASN A 610 0.91 -3.97 39.96
N VAL A 611 0.80 -2.86 40.71
CA VAL A 611 0.69 -1.48 40.20
C VAL A 611 1.94 -0.64 40.42
N ASP A 612 2.99 -1.21 41.04
CA ASP A 612 4.23 -0.51 41.37
C ASP A 612 4.90 0.11 40.13
N SER A 613 4.76 -0.52 38.95
CA SER A 613 5.24 0.02 37.67
C SER A 613 4.66 1.39 37.30
N SER A 614 3.48 1.72 37.82
CA SER A 614 2.74 2.93 37.48
C SER A 614 3.06 4.11 38.41
N ILE A 615 3.77 3.88 39.52
CA ILE A 615 4.10 4.92 40.52
C ILE A 615 4.92 6.06 39.91
N ARG A 616 5.85 5.74 39.00
CA ARG A 616 6.69 6.74 38.33
C ARG A 616 5.89 7.88 37.67
N TYR A 617 4.68 7.59 37.18
CA TYR A 617 3.85 8.59 36.50
C TYR A 617 3.23 9.61 37.46
N MET A 618 3.21 9.33 38.77
CA MET A 618 2.75 10.29 39.78
C MET A 618 3.83 11.27 40.22
N ALA A 619 5.10 11.06 39.86
CA ALA A 619 6.21 11.93 40.28
C ALA A 619 5.95 13.40 39.93
N ASP A 620 5.32 13.65 38.79
CA ASP A 620 4.93 14.98 38.32
C ASP A 620 3.94 15.69 39.25
N VAL A 621 2.88 15.00 39.68
CA VAL A 621 1.89 15.53 40.64
C VAL A 621 2.55 15.85 41.98
N TYR A 622 3.36 14.93 42.51
CA TYR A 622 4.04 15.12 43.80
C TYR A 622 5.09 16.23 43.73
N GLY A 623 5.84 16.33 42.64
CA GLY A 623 6.85 17.35 42.41
C GLY A 623 6.25 18.77 42.34
N ARG A 624 5.23 18.99 41.50
CA ARG A 624 4.55 20.30 41.36
C ARG A 624 3.90 20.79 42.66
N ASN A 625 3.49 19.87 43.53
CA ASN A 625 2.80 20.17 44.78
C ASN A 625 3.72 20.20 46.02
N ASP A 626 5.05 20.20 45.85
CA ASP A 626 6.04 20.24 46.95
C ASP A 626 5.90 19.07 47.95
N ARG A 627 5.64 17.86 47.43
CA ARG A 627 5.48 16.62 48.21
C ARG A 627 6.52 15.56 47.83
N ILE A 628 7.73 15.99 47.49
CA ILE A 628 8.84 15.11 47.06
C ILE A 628 9.13 14.02 48.12
N ASP A 629 9.23 14.39 49.39
CA ASP A 629 9.49 13.44 50.50
C ASP A 629 8.45 12.31 50.58
N GLU A 630 7.19 12.63 50.30
CA GLU A 630 6.12 11.66 50.31
C GLU A 630 6.21 10.69 49.13
N PHE A 631 6.65 11.18 47.96
CA PHE A 631 6.91 10.33 46.81
C PHE A 631 8.12 9.43 47.04
N LEU A 632 9.19 9.93 47.65
CA LEU A 632 10.37 9.12 47.99
C LEU A 632 10.00 8.00 48.96
N ALA A 633 9.23 8.30 50.01
CA ALA A 633 8.70 7.29 50.92
C ALA A 633 7.82 6.24 50.20
N LEU A 634 7.05 6.67 49.18
CA LEU A 634 6.27 5.77 48.34
C LEU A 634 7.17 4.89 47.46
N ALA A 635 8.18 5.46 46.82
CA ALA A 635 9.12 4.74 45.95
C ALA A 635 9.92 3.68 46.72
N ASP A 636 10.25 3.92 47.98
CA ASP A 636 10.94 2.96 48.86
C ASP A 636 10.13 1.69 49.15
N THR A 637 8.81 1.74 48.97
CA THR A 637 7.95 0.56 49.14
C THR A 637 7.88 -0.32 47.88
N ILE A 638 8.51 0.08 46.76
CA ILE A 638 8.55 -0.69 45.52
C ILE A 638 9.51 -1.87 45.66
N SER A 639 9.01 -3.08 45.41
CA SER A 639 9.79 -4.31 45.58
C SER A 639 10.75 -4.60 44.42
N SER A 640 10.45 -4.14 43.21
CA SER A 640 11.29 -4.35 42.02
C SER A 640 12.32 -3.22 41.90
N ALA A 641 13.62 -3.58 41.96
CA ALA A 641 14.73 -2.62 41.84
C ALA A 641 14.63 -1.76 40.57
N SER A 642 14.29 -2.36 39.42
CA SER A 642 14.13 -1.63 38.16
C SER A 642 12.95 -0.65 38.17
N GLN A 643 11.83 -1.01 38.81
CA GLN A 643 10.67 -0.11 38.93
C GLN A 643 10.96 1.01 39.93
N LYS A 644 11.69 0.71 41.01
CA LYS A 644 12.15 1.69 41.99
C LYS A 644 13.07 2.72 41.33
N SER A 645 14.12 2.28 40.63
CA SER A 645 15.04 3.17 39.91
C SER A 645 14.30 4.09 38.94
N ARG A 646 13.35 3.56 38.14
CA ARG A 646 12.52 4.40 37.25
C ARG A 646 11.61 5.40 37.98
N ALA A 647 11.12 5.08 39.17
CA ALA A 647 10.34 6.01 39.97
C ALA A 647 11.23 7.10 40.58
N LEU A 648 12.41 6.73 41.08
CA LEU A 648 13.41 7.68 41.60
C LEU A 648 13.91 8.63 40.51
N ALA A 649 14.21 8.13 39.31
CA ALA A 649 14.58 8.98 38.17
C ALA A 649 13.47 9.98 37.80
N ALA A 650 12.20 9.56 37.93
CA ALA A 650 11.06 10.43 37.63
C ALA A 650 10.93 11.62 38.61
N ILE A 651 11.16 11.38 39.91
CA ILE A 651 11.12 12.47 40.91
C ILE A 651 12.43 13.27 40.95
N ALA A 652 13.55 12.67 40.55
CA ALA A 652 14.85 13.34 40.45
C ALA A 652 14.81 14.51 39.46
N ALA A 653 13.93 14.51 38.46
CA ALA A 653 13.71 15.67 37.60
C ALA A 653 13.34 16.91 38.42
N TRP A 654 12.44 16.76 39.39
CA TRP A 654 12.01 17.85 40.28
C TRP A 654 13.07 18.21 41.32
N GLN A 655 13.79 17.23 41.86
CA GLN A 655 14.92 17.49 42.75
C GLN A 655 16.04 18.24 42.03
N THR A 656 16.32 17.91 40.77
CA THR A 656 17.33 18.59 39.93
C THR A 656 16.94 20.05 39.69
N LEU A 657 15.66 20.33 39.45
CA LEU A 657 15.18 21.71 39.28
C LEU A 657 15.35 22.54 40.56
N ALA A 658 15.06 21.95 41.72
CA ALA A 658 15.31 22.61 43.01
C ALA A 658 16.82 22.82 43.25
N ALA A 659 17.65 21.82 42.95
CA ALA A 659 19.10 21.86 43.15
C ALA A 659 19.83 22.79 42.16
N LEU A 660 19.23 23.12 41.01
CA LEU A 660 19.79 24.05 40.04
C LEU A 660 19.96 25.46 40.63
N GLU A 661 19.00 25.92 41.44
CA GLU A 661 19.08 27.22 42.12
C GLU A 661 20.22 27.26 43.15
N GLU A 662 20.58 26.09 43.71
CA GLU A 662 21.58 25.92 44.76
C GLU A 662 22.96 25.48 44.23
N GLN A 663 23.08 25.20 42.93
CA GLN A 663 24.27 24.62 42.27
C GLN A 663 24.68 23.25 42.86
N GLU A 664 23.71 22.44 43.27
CA GLU A 664 23.92 21.13 43.90
C GLU A 664 23.42 19.95 43.03
N VAL A 665 23.34 20.13 41.71
CA VAL A 665 22.86 19.10 40.77
C VAL A 665 23.66 17.80 40.90
N ASP A 666 24.99 17.87 41.03
CA ASP A 666 25.84 16.68 41.20
C ASP A 666 25.46 15.84 42.43
N VAL A 667 25.00 16.48 43.52
CA VAL A 667 24.57 15.77 44.74
C VAL A 667 23.31 14.94 44.47
N VAL A 668 22.35 15.53 43.74
CA VAL A 668 21.12 14.82 43.34
C VAL A 668 21.46 13.64 42.43
N LEU A 669 22.40 13.81 41.51
CA LEU A 669 22.83 12.75 40.59
C LEU A 669 23.59 11.64 41.32
N ASP A 670 24.51 11.98 42.21
CA ASP A 670 25.22 11.00 43.05
C ASP A 670 24.25 10.18 43.91
N GLU A 671 23.23 10.82 44.50
CA GLU A 671 22.19 10.14 45.28
C GLU A 671 21.30 9.24 44.41
N LEU A 672 20.89 9.72 43.24
CA LEU A 672 20.09 8.94 42.29
C LEU A 672 20.83 7.68 41.83
N LEU A 673 22.14 7.79 41.65
CA LEU A 673 23.00 6.75 41.08
C LEU A 673 23.62 5.82 42.13
N ALA A 674 23.42 6.09 43.42
CA ALA A 674 24.07 5.36 44.52
C ALA A 674 23.81 3.84 44.52
N ASP A 675 22.67 3.41 43.98
CA ASP A 675 22.23 2.01 43.93
C ASP A 675 22.48 1.34 42.55
N GLU A 676 23.05 2.05 41.57
CA GLU A 676 23.29 1.49 40.22
C GLU A 676 24.48 0.51 40.20
N GLU A 677 24.32 -0.60 39.48
CA GLU A 677 25.29 -1.71 39.49
C GLU A 677 26.50 -1.50 38.56
N SER A 678 26.41 -0.53 37.63
CA SER A 678 27.43 -0.24 36.62
C SER A 678 27.32 1.21 36.12
N LEU A 679 28.43 1.80 35.64
CA LEU A 679 28.40 3.15 35.07
C LEU A 679 27.55 3.22 33.80
N GLY A 680 27.46 2.11 33.05
CA GLY A 680 26.55 2.02 31.90
C GLY A 680 25.08 2.15 32.30
N SER A 681 24.69 1.51 33.40
CA SER A 681 23.35 1.65 33.99
C SER A 681 23.11 3.07 34.48
N SER A 682 24.12 3.72 35.07
CA SER A 682 24.03 5.13 35.47
C SER A 682 23.70 6.04 34.30
N LEU A 683 24.36 5.87 33.15
CA LEU A 683 24.08 6.64 31.93
C LEU A 683 22.69 6.35 31.35
N ASP A 684 22.22 5.11 31.44
CA ASP A 684 20.85 4.78 31.02
C ASP A 684 19.78 5.44 31.92
N THR A 685 20.08 5.60 33.21
CA THR A 685 19.20 6.28 34.19
C THR A 685 19.16 7.80 33.97
N ILE A 686 20.31 8.45 33.74
CA ILE A 686 20.35 9.92 33.62
C ILE A 686 20.11 10.43 32.19
N LEU A 687 20.46 9.67 31.15
CA LEU A 687 20.20 10.04 29.76
C LEU A 687 18.97 9.31 29.21
N TRP A 688 19.15 8.07 28.76
CA TRP A 688 18.10 7.19 28.24
C TRP A 688 18.61 5.75 28.08
N THR A 689 17.69 4.78 28.09
CA THR A 689 18.07 3.36 28.04
C THR A 689 18.57 2.91 26.66
N GLY A 690 19.81 2.43 26.60
CA GLY A 690 20.42 1.87 25.39
C GLY A 690 20.35 2.84 24.21
N THR A 691 19.75 2.39 23.11
CA THR A 691 19.59 3.19 21.87
C THR A 691 18.23 3.88 21.75
N ASN A 692 17.31 3.63 22.70
CA ASN A 692 15.98 4.23 22.72
C ASN A 692 16.03 5.60 23.39
N TYR A 693 16.35 6.62 22.59
CA TYR A 693 16.49 8.01 23.07
C TYR A 693 15.17 8.67 23.46
N ASP A 694 14.02 8.07 23.14
CA ASP A 694 12.71 8.47 23.67
C ASP A 694 12.32 7.65 24.92
N GLY A 695 13.23 6.78 25.38
CA GLY A 695 13.11 6.01 26.60
C GLY A 695 13.13 6.89 27.85
N VAL A 696 12.73 6.32 28.98
CA VAL A 696 12.67 7.03 30.26
C VAL A 696 14.08 7.19 30.82
N GLY A 697 14.57 8.43 30.89
CA GLY A 697 15.75 8.85 31.62
C GLY A 697 15.59 10.32 32.07
N LEU A 698 16.39 10.75 33.04
CA LEU A 698 16.28 12.07 33.67
C LEU A 698 16.32 13.22 32.64
N LEU A 699 17.24 13.15 31.67
CA LEU A 699 17.38 14.14 30.60
C LEU A 699 16.08 14.32 29.81
N ASN A 700 15.43 13.24 29.38
CA ASN A 700 14.20 13.33 28.60
C ASN A 700 13.04 13.93 29.40
N LEU A 701 13.00 13.67 30.71
CA LEU A 701 12.01 14.30 31.59
C LEU A 701 12.25 15.81 31.70
N LEU A 702 13.51 16.24 31.84
CA LEU A 702 13.87 17.66 31.88
C LEU A 702 13.60 18.39 30.56
N ILE A 703 13.87 17.73 29.42
CA ILE A 703 13.49 18.23 28.09
C ILE A 703 11.96 18.38 28.00
N GLY A 704 11.20 17.37 28.43
CA GLY A 704 9.73 17.42 28.45
C GLY A 704 9.17 18.55 29.32
N LEU A 705 9.87 18.91 30.41
CA LEU A 705 9.54 20.05 31.26
C LEU A 705 10.05 21.40 30.70
N SER A 706 10.69 21.42 29.53
CA SER A 706 11.34 22.58 28.91
C SER A 706 12.45 23.21 29.75
N GLN A 707 13.16 22.39 30.55
CA GLN A 707 14.20 22.83 31.49
C GLN A 707 15.59 22.54 30.93
N LEU A 708 15.96 23.28 29.87
CA LEU A 708 17.19 23.02 29.10
C LEU A 708 18.48 23.27 29.90
N GLU A 709 18.46 24.15 30.90
CA GLU A 709 19.63 24.42 31.75
C GLU A 709 19.90 23.24 32.70
N ALA A 710 18.87 22.69 33.33
CA ALA A 710 18.98 21.47 34.12
C ALA A 710 19.39 20.27 33.24
N ALA A 711 18.82 20.17 32.04
CA ALA A 711 19.20 19.15 31.06
C ALA A 711 20.70 19.24 30.70
N ALA A 712 21.21 20.45 30.47
CA ALA A 712 22.63 20.69 30.19
C ALA A 712 23.53 20.22 31.35
N ALA A 713 23.17 20.50 32.61
CA ALA A 713 23.92 20.04 33.78
C ALA A 713 23.98 18.50 33.87
N VAL A 714 22.88 17.82 33.56
CA VAL A 714 22.85 16.34 33.50
C VAL A 714 23.77 15.80 32.40
N ILE A 715 23.83 16.47 31.24
CA ILE A 715 24.72 16.07 30.14
C ILE A 715 26.19 16.31 30.49
N GLU A 716 26.50 17.41 31.19
CA GLU A 716 27.85 17.69 31.70
C GLU A 716 28.32 16.58 32.66
N TYR A 717 27.49 16.22 33.64
CA TYR A 717 27.78 15.12 34.57
C TYR A 717 27.94 13.77 33.85
N ALA A 718 27.11 13.50 32.83
CA ALA A 718 27.28 12.32 31.98
C ALA A 718 28.62 12.33 31.22
N GLY A 719 29.06 13.50 30.77
CA GLY A 719 30.38 13.74 30.19
C GLY A 719 31.53 13.39 31.15
N ASP A 720 31.40 13.78 32.42
CA ASP A 720 32.38 13.47 33.45
C ASP A 720 32.47 11.95 33.73
N ILE A 721 31.32 11.24 33.72
CA ILE A 721 31.31 9.77 33.81
C ILE A 721 32.12 9.16 32.66
N VAL A 722 31.74 9.45 31.41
CA VAL A 722 32.37 8.80 30.23
C VAL A 722 33.84 9.22 30.03
N GLY A 723 34.23 10.37 30.58
CA GLY A 723 35.61 10.86 30.57
C GLY A 723 36.50 10.29 31.69
N SER A 724 35.93 9.52 32.63
CA SER A 724 36.66 9.03 33.82
C SER A 724 37.52 7.78 33.55
N ASP A 725 38.59 7.60 34.35
CA ASP A 725 39.39 6.36 34.33
C ASP A 725 38.55 5.13 34.71
N ALA A 726 37.56 5.30 35.61
CA ALA A 726 36.67 4.22 36.04
C ALA A 726 35.79 3.72 34.88
N TRP A 727 35.31 4.62 34.02
CA TRP A 727 34.59 4.26 32.81
C TRP A 727 35.43 3.39 31.88
N LEU A 728 36.69 3.78 31.64
CA LEU A 728 37.61 3.02 30.81
C LEU A 728 37.92 1.65 31.40
N GLU A 729 38.14 1.54 32.72
CA GLU A 729 38.38 0.26 33.38
C GLU A 729 37.18 -0.70 33.26
N GLU A 730 35.96 -0.17 33.38
CA GLU A 730 34.73 -0.97 33.28
C GLU A 730 34.41 -1.39 31.84
N ASN A 731 34.70 -0.53 30.85
CA ASN A 731 34.21 -0.68 29.47
C ASN A 731 35.30 -0.93 28.41
N ALA A 732 36.56 -1.13 28.78
CA ALA A 732 37.71 -1.26 27.86
C ALA A 732 37.55 -2.24 26.69
N ASP A 733 36.75 -3.30 26.89
CA ASP A 733 36.48 -4.38 25.91
C ASP A 733 35.03 -4.37 25.39
N SER A 734 34.27 -3.31 25.64
CA SER A 734 32.87 -3.19 25.23
C SER A 734 32.74 -2.57 23.84
N ALA A 735 31.99 -3.23 22.96
CA ALA A 735 31.59 -2.67 21.66
C ALA A 735 30.82 -1.34 21.80
N ASN A 736 30.21 -1.05 22.95
CA ASN A 736 29.44 0.16 23.20
C ASN A 736 30.19 1.24 23.98
N MET A 737 31.50 1.06 24.25
CA MET A 737 32.32 2.00 25.03
C MET A 737 32.23 3.45 24.52
N LEU A 738 32.06 3.64 23.21
CA LEU A 738 31.97 4.95 22.57
C LEU A 738 30.55 5.34 22.12
N GLY A 739 29.73 4.36 21.74
CA GLY A 739 28.39 4.57 21.18
C GLY A 739 27.31 4.61 22.25
N SER A 740 26.49 3.55 22.34
CA SER A 740 25.25 3.51 23.15
C SER A 740 25.38 3.84 24.65
N TRP A 741 26.59 3.85 25.20
CA TRP A 741 26.90 4.28 26.57
C TRP A 741 28.13 5.20 26.65
N GLY A 742 28.64 5.72 25.54
CA GLY A 742 29.92 6.42 25.53
C GLY A 742 29.82 7.90 25.21
N CYS A 743 30.97 8.50 24.89
CA CYS A 743 31.08 9.91 24.52
C CYS A 743 30.20 10.33 23.33
N ALA A 744 29.88 9.42 22.39
CA ALA A 744 29.02 9.75 21.26
C ALA A 744 27.56 9.95 21.70
N LYS A 745 27.10 9.22 22.73
CA LYS A 745 25.78 9.42 23.35
C LYS A 745 25.68 10.80 24.00
N VAL A 746 26.74 11.23 24.69
CA VAL A 746 26.83 12.57 25.30
C VAL A 746 26.79 13.66 24.23
N ALA A 747 27.53 13.48 23.13
CA ALA A 747 27.49 14.40 21.99
C ALA A 747 26.07 14.49 21.38
N PHE A 748 25.39 13.35 21.20
CA PHE A 748 24.01 13.35 20.72
C PHE A 748 23.02 13.96 21.73
N ALA A 749 23.28 13.85 23.03
CA ALA A 749 22.49 14.52 24.05
C ALA A 749 22.57 16.06 23.94
N TRP A 750 23.76 16.62 23.68
CA TRP A 750 23.91 18.05 23.36
C TRP A 750 23.16 18.44 22.09
N TYR A 751 23.26 17.60 21.04
CA TYR A 751 22.55 17.82 19.78
C TYR A 751 21.03 17.89 19.99
N ARG A 752 20.49 17.03 20.85
CA ARG A 752 19.05 16.93 21.19
C ARG A 752 18.52 18.18 21.89
N ILE A 753 19.29 18.81 22.77
CA ILE A 753 18.87 20.05 23.43
C ILE A 753 19.12 21.31 22.58
N GLY A 754 19.70 21.15 21.38
CA GLY A 754 19.94 22.22 20.42
C GLY A 754 21.31 22.90 20.51
N ASP A 755 22.22 22.43 21.39
CA ASP A 755 23.59 22.97 21.49
C ASP A 755 24.53 22.27 20.50
N ARG A 756 24.54 22.78 19.26
CA ARG A 756 25.31 22.20 18.16
C ARG A 756 26.82 22.35 18.34
N GLU A 757 27.28 23.46 18.92
CA GLU A 757 28.71 23.70 19.11
C GLU A 757 29.31 22.69 20.09
N ARG A 758 28.64 22.45 21.23
CA ARG A 758 29.08 21.43 22.20
C ARG A 758 28.94 20.02 21.64
N ALA A 759 27.85 19.72 20.95
CA ALA A 759 27.66 18.42 20.31
C ALA A 759 28.82 18.09 19.34
N ASP A 760 29.21 19.06 18.51
CA ASP A 760 30.33 18.90 17.57
C ASP A 760 31.67 18.74 18.30
N ALA A 761 31.92 19.56 19.33
CA ALA A 761 33.15 19.48 20.11
C ALA A 761 33.29 18.12 20.84
N GLU A 762 32.22 17.63 21.46
CA GLU A 762 32.20 16.33 22.13
C GLU A 762 32.36 15.17 21.14
N MET A 763 31.69 15.24 19.98
CA MET A 763 31.84 14.23 18.94
C MET A 763 33.27 14.20 18.40
N ASP A 764 33.88 15.36 18.15
CA ASP A 764 35.26 15.45 17.68
C ASP A 764 36.25 14.91 18.72
N SER A 765 36.02 15.21 20.01
CA SER A 765 36.79 14.64 21.12
C SER A 765 36.65 13.12 21.17
N CYS A 766 35.44 12.60 21.03
CA CYS A 766 35.13 11.18 21.00
C CYS A 766 35.85 10.47 19.84
N LEU A 767 35.78 11.04 18.63
CA LEU A 767 36.46 10.51 17.44
C LEU A 767 37.99 10.62 17.55
N ALA A 768 38.53 11.61 18.25
CA ALA A 768 39.96 11.73 18.52
C ALA A 768 40.44 10.69 19.53
N PHE A 769 39.69 10.50 20.62
CA PHE A 769 39.95 9.43 21.59
C PHE A 769 39.96 8.06 20.90
N MET A 770 38.95 7.81 20.06
CA MET A 770 38.79 6.59 19.28
C MET A 770 40.00 6.26 18.38
N GLN A 771 40.72 7.27 17.89
CA GLN A 771 41.93 7.10 17.09
C GLN A 771 43.17 6.80 17.92
N GLY A 772 43.25 7.36 19.12
CA GLY A 772 44.39 7.19 20.02
C GLY A 772 44.30 5.95 20.91
N TYR A 773 43.12 5.35 21.04
CA TYR A 773 42.89 4.20 21.91
C TYR A 773 43.50 2.90 21.38
N SER A 774 44.06 2.09 22.30
CA SER A 774 44.66 0.80 21.99
C SER A 774 43.65 -0.33 22.18
N TRP A 775 43.01 -0.74 21.09
CA TRP A 775 41.97 -1.77 21.09
C TRP A 775 42.53 -3.18 21.31
N SER A 776 41.76 -4.02 21.99
CA SER A 776 42.13 -5.42 22.28
C SER A 776 42.07 -6.31 21.04
N THR A 777 41.06 -6.11 20.18
CA THR A 777 40.93 -6.80 18.88
C THR A 777 40.39 -5.87 17.79
N PRO A 778 40.62 -6.17 16.50
CA PRO A 778 39.99 -5.46 15.39
C PRO A 778 38.45 -5.50 15.44
N ASP A 779 37.86 -6.59 15.93
CA ASP A 779 36.41 -6.73 16.07
C ASP A 779 35.82 -5.75 17.09
N VAL A 780 36.42 -5.64 18.29
CA VAL A 780 35.95 -4.68 19.30
C VAL A 780 36.05 -3.25 18.76
N GLN A 781 37.16 -2.92 18.08
CA GLN A 781 37.33 -1.63 17.44
C GLN A 781 36.27 -1.38 16.36
N PHE A 782 36.04 -2.36 15.49
CA PHE A 782 35.04 -2.27 14.42
C PHE A 782 33.64 -1.99 14.98
N PHE A 783 33.20 -2.77 15.98
CA PHE A 783 31.87 -2.61 16.55
C PHE A 783 31.71 -1.29 17.31
N SER A 784 32.76 -0.79 17.96
CA SER A 784 32.74 0.56 18.54
C SER A 784 32.57 1.66 17.49
N TYR A 785 33.29 1.57 16.37
CA TYR A 785 33.15 2.53 15.27
C TYR A 785 31.75 2.45 14.65
N SER A 786 31.25 1.22 14.43
CA SER A 786 29.91 1.00 13.91
C SER A 786 28.81 1.53 14.85
N SER A 787 29.00 1.42 16.17
CA SER A 787 28.06 1.92 17.17
C SER A 787 27.97 3.45 17.15
N VAL A 788 29.09 4.15 16.98
CA VAL A 788 29.11 5.62 16.82
C VAL A 788 28.35 6.06 15.57
N ILE A 789 28.54 5.37 14.43
CA ILE A 789 27.80 5.68 13.20
C ILE A 789 26.30 5.42 13.38
N ASN A 790 25.93 4.19 13.73
CA ASN A 790 24.53 3.74 13.75
C ASN A 790 23.68 4.50 14.76
N ASN A 791 24.22 4.71 15.96
CA ASN A 791 23.43 5.24 17.05
C ASN A 791 23.42 6.76 17.08
N GLU A 792 24.47 7.43 16.58
CA GLU A 792 24.63 8.87 16.78
C GLU A 792 24.80 9.62 15.46
N LEU A 793 25.82 9.34 14.64
CA LEU A 793 26.13 10.15 13.45
C LEU A 793 25.02 10.10 12.38
N VAL A 794 24.40 8.93 12.15
CA VAL A 794 23.26 8.81 11.22
C VAL A 794 22.09 9.68 11.67
N ARG A 795 21.82 9.73 12.99
CA ARG A 795 20.73 10.54 13.57
C ARG A 795 21.02 12.03 13.56
N MET A 796 22.30 12.40 13.66
CA MET A 796 22.77 13.77 13.46
C MET A 796 22.81 14.19 11.98
N SER A 797 22.59 13.25 11.06
CA SER A 797 22.73 13.42 9.61
C SER A 797 24.11 13.94 9.17
N ASP A 798 25.16 13.55 9.90
CA ASP A 798 26.53 14.00 9.64
C ASP A 798 27.27 13.07 8.66
N LEU A 799 26.95 13.22 7.38
CA LEU A 799 27.51 12.39 6.30
C LEU A 799 29.04 12.50 6.21
N GLN A 800 29.62 13.64 6.57
CA GLN A 800 31.06 13.86 6.52
C GLN A 800 31.79 12.99 7.55
N ARG A 801 31.36 13.04 8.82
CA ARG A 801 31.98 12.21 9.87
C ARG A 801 31.68 10.72 9.65
N ILE A 802 30.51 10.35 9.11
CA ILE A 802 30.22 8.97 8.71
C ILE A 802 31.28 8.47 7.70
N GLY A 803 31.58 9.27 6.67
CA GLY A 803 32.59 8.91 5.68
C GLY A 803 33.97 8.66 6.28
N VAL A 804 34.44 9.58 7.15
CA VAL A 804 35.74 9.46 7.83
C VAL A 804 35.83 8.19 8.68
N VAL A 805 34.75 7.84 9.40
CA VAL A 805 34.72 6.64 10.23
C VAL A 805 34.63 5.38 9.36
N ALA A 806 33.79 5.38 8.31
CA ALA A 806 33.62 4.24 7.41
C ALA A 806 34.91 3.86 6.67
N GLU A 807 35.71 4.84 6.20
CA GLU A 807 37.02 4.59 5.59
C GLU A 807 37.97 3.82 6.52
N ARG A 808 37.95 4.16 7.81
CA ARG A 808 38.80 3.52 8.83
C ARG A 808 38.29 2.15 9.22
N MET A 809 37.00 1.91 9.08
CA MET A 809 36.40 0.61 9.34
C MET A 809 36.75 -0.43 8.27
N LEU A 810 37.04 -0.04 7.03
CA LEU A 810 37.37 -0.97 5.95
C LEU A 810 38.52 -1.95 6.30
N PRO A 811 39.73 -1.50 6.70
CA PRO A 811 40.81 -2.43 7.07
C PRO A 811 40.49 -3.25 8.33
N LEU A 812 39.67 -2.73 9.25
CA LEU A 812 39.22 -3.47 10.44
C LEU A 812 38.27 -4.60 10.05
N ALA A 813 37.33 -4.32 9.16
CA ALA A 813 36.43 -5.31 8.59
C ALA A 813 37.19 -6.41 7.83
N GLN A 814 38.25 -6.06 7.09
CA GLN A 814 39.10 -7.06 6.42
C GLN A 814 39.87 -7.96 7.39
N ALA A 815 40.23 -7.46 8.57
CA ALA A 815 40.97 -8.18 9.59
C ALA A 815 40.09 -8.93 10.61
N SER A 816 38.78 -8.71 10.58
CA SER A 816 37.79 -9.25 11.51
C SER A 816 37.52 -10.75 11.30
N GLU A 817 37.17 -11.46 12.38
CA GLU A 817 36.70 -12.86 12.28
C GLU A 817 35.39 -12.98 11.48
N ASP A 818 34.50 -11.99 11.59
CA ASP A 818 33.25 -11.88 10.82
C ASP A 818 33.39 -10.88 9.65
N SER A 819 34.53 -10.95 8.97
CA SER A 819 34.94 -10.00 7.93
C SER A 819 33.84 -9.70 6.92
N ARG A 820 33.07 -10.72 6.52
CA ARG A 820 31.99 -10.59 5.53
C ARG A 820 30.88 -9.64 5.98
N ASN A 821 30.28 -9.87 7.13
CA ASN A 821 29.18 -9.04 7.64
C ASN A 821 29.67 -7.62 7.95
N ASN A 822 30.92 -7.52 8.43
CA ASN A 822 31.55 -6.24 8.73
C ASN A 822 31.86 -5.44 7.46
N LEU A 823 32.29 -6.09 6.37
CA LEU A 823 32.48 -5.44 5.07
C LEU A 823 31.15 -4.97 4.47
N MET A 824 30.09 -5.76 4.59
CA MET A 824 28.73 -5.36 4.19
C MET A 824 28.24 -4.13 4.98
N THR A 825 28.58 -4.05 6.27
CA THR A 825 28.29 -2.88 7.11
C THR A 825 29.07 -1.64 6.64
N VAL A 826 30.37 -1.79 6.33
CA VAL A 826 31.19 -0.70 5.75
C VAL A 826 30.60 -0.21 4.44
N ALA A 827 30.17 -1.12 3.55
CA ALA A 827 29.57 -0.76 2.28
C ALA A 827 28.33 0.13 2.44
N ARG A 828 27.44 -0.19 3.39
CA ARG A 828 26.24 0.64 3.67
C ARG A 828 26.62 2.03 4.17
N PHE A 829 27.56 2.14 5.10
CA PHE A 829 27.98 3.45 5.62
C PHE A 829 28.74 4.30 4.59
N SER A 830 29.62 3.67 3.81
CA SER A 830 30.34 4.35 2.74
C SER A 830 29.41 4.79 1.61
N ALA A 831 28.39 4.00 1.25
CA ALA A 831 27.35 4.40 0.30
C ALA A 831 26.56 5.61 0.82
N LEU A 832 26.12 5.57 2.08
CA LEU A 832 25.43 6.69 2.73
C LEU A 832 26.29 7.96 2.72
N ALA A 833 27.60 7.84 2.91
CA ALA A 833 28.55 8.96 2.86
C ALA A 833 29.00 9.37 1.44
N GLY A 834 28.57 8.66 0.38
CA GLY A 834 28.93 8.96 -1.00
C GLY A 834 30.35 8.53 -1.41
N LEU A 835 30.95 7.60 -0.67
CA LEU A 835 32.32 7.11 -0.89
C LEU A 835 32.35 5.89 -1.84
N ASN A 836 32.02 6.12 -3.11
CA ASN A 836 31.83 5.06 -4.13
C ASN A 836 32.97 4.01 -4.17
N ALA A 837 34.23 4.45 -4.14
CA ALA A 837 35.38 3.53 -4.19
C ALA A 837 35.50 2.62 -2.94
N VAL A 838 35.20 3.16 -1.75
CA VAL A 838 35.21 2.41 -0.49
C VAL A 838 34.05 1.40 -0.50
N THR A 839 32.87 1.84 -0.94
CA THR A 839 31.69 1.00 -1.12
C THR A 839 31.99 -0.20 -2.01
N GLN A 840 32.54 0.05 -3.21
CA GLN A 840 32.87 -1.01 -4.16
C GLN A 840 33.93 -1.96 -3.61
N SER A 841 34.97 -1.43 -2.96
CA SER A 841 36.05 -2.25 -2.37
C SER A 841 35.52 -3.16 -1.26
N ALA A 842 34.65 -2.64 -0.39
CA ALA A 842 34.04 -3.41 0.69
C ALA A 842 33.15 -4.53 0.15
N LEU A 843 32.28 -4.22 -0.81
CA LEU A 843 31.38 -5.21 -1.42
C LEU A 843 32.15 -6.27 -2.22
N SER A 844 33.14 -5.87 -3.01
CA SER A 844 33.97 -6.81 -3.76
C SER A 844 34.69 -7.79 -2.83
N SER A 845 35.28 -7.27 -1.74
CA SER A 845 35.96 -8.10 -0.72
C SER A 845 34.99 -9.06 -0.02
N ALA A 846 33.75 -8.62 0.24
CA ALA A 846 32.72 -9.48 0.82
C ALA A 846 32.33 -10.61 -0.17
N LEU A 847 32.16 -10.28 -1.45
CA LEU A 847 31.74 -11.21 -2.50
C LEU A 847 32.78 -12.30 -2.83
N GLU A 848 34.08 -12.05 -2.66
CA GLU A 848 35.13 -13.07 -2.85
C GLU A 848 34.89 -14.36 -2.04
N SER A 849 34.16 -14.24 -0.94
CA SER A 849 33.86 -15.35 -0.03
C SER A 849 32.58 -16.14 -0.37
N VAL A 850 31.73 -15.63 -1.25
CA VAL A 850 30.43 -16.23 -1.61
C VAL A 850 30.57 -17.53 -2.42
N PRO A 851 31.45 -17.62 -3.44
CA PRO A 851 31.66 -18.85 -4.21
C PRO A 851 32.29 -20.00 -3.41
N ALA A 852 32.87 -19.73 -2.24
CA ALA A 852 33.63 -20.68 -1.44
C ALA A 852 32.78 -21.59 -0.53
N LEU A 853 31.46 -21.40 -0.49
CA LEU A 853 30.58 -22.33 0.23
C LEU A 853 30.45 -23.64 -0.57
N PRO A 854 30.91 -24.79 -0.04
CA PRO A 854 30.76 -26.07 -0.72
C PRO A 854 29.28 -26.35 -0.97
N LEU A 855 28.94 -26.82 -2.19
CA LEU A 855 27.63 -27.42 -2.43
C LEU A 855 27.46 -28.60 -1.48
N PRO A 856 26.37 -28.68 -0.70
CA PRO A 856 26.09 -29.86 0.10
C PRO A 856 26.10 -31.07 -0.82
N VAL A 857 27.07 -31.96 -0.64
CA VAL A 857 27.07 -33.27 -1.30
C VAL A 857 26.16 -34.18 -0.46
N GLY A 858 24.84 -34.05 -0.65
CA GLY A 858 23.83 -34.88 0.03
C GLY A 858 22.53 -34.17 0.44
N ASP A 859 21.77 -34.82 1.33
CA ASP A 859 20.46 -34.39 1.85
C ASP A 859 20.55 -33.37 3.02
N ASP A 860 21.67 -32.68 3.23
CA ASP A 860 21.83 -31.77 4.38
C ASP A 860 21.03 -30.47 4.21
N GLN A 861 19.84 -30.45 4.84
CA GLN A 861 18.91 -29.32 4.82
C GLN A 861 19.42 -28.09 5.58
N SER A 862 20.28 -28.27 6.58
CA SER A 862 20.84 -27.16 7.35
C SER A 862 21.82 -26.36 6.50
N GLU A 863 22.65 -27.06 5.70
CA GLU A 863 23.60 -26.43 4.78
C GLU A 863 22.87 -25.68 3.65
N ARG A 864 21.79 -26.26 3.09
CA ARG A 864 20.96 -25.57 2.07
C ARG A 864 20.31 -24.31 2.62
N ASN A 865 19.68 -24.38 3.79
CA ASN A 865 19.07 -23.21 4.43
C ASN A 865 20.10 -22.11 4.73
N ALA A 866 21.29 -22.48 5.22
CA ALA A 866 22.36 -21.52 5.49
C ALA A 866 22.85 -20.83 4.20
N LYS A 867 23.00 -21.58 3.11
CA LYS A 867 23.37 -21.02 1.79
C LYS A 867 22.30 -20.06 1.27
N ILE A 868 21.01 -20.44 1.34
CA ILE A 868 19.90 -19.59 0.90
C ILE A 868 19.88 -18.28 1.70
N ALA A 869 19.97 -18.37 3.02
CA ALA A 869 19.99 -17.20 3.90
C ALA A 869 21.19 -16.29 3.59
N LEU A 870 22.37 -16.86 3.33
CA LEU A 870 23.56 -16.07 3.01
C LEU A 870 23.40 -15.30 1.70
N VAL A 871 23.07 -15.99 0.60
CA VAL A 871 22.94 -15.32 -0.72
C VAL A 871 21.86 -14.25 -0.68
N ARG A 872 20.72 -14.52 -0.01
CA ARG A 872 19.67 -13.51 0.20
C ARG A 872 20.17 -12.28 0.95
N SER A 873 20.95 -12.46 2.02
CA SER A 873 21.53 -11.34 2.79
C SER A 873 22.48 -10.49 1.93
N TYR A 874 23.26 -11.12 1.06
CA TYR A 874 24.15 -10.43 0.12
C TYR A 874 23.36 -9.61 -0.89
N VAL A 875 22.41 -10.24 -1.59
CA VAL A 875 21.58 -9.57 -2.60
C VAL A 875 20.81 -8.41 -1.97
N ALA A 876 20.19 -8.62 -0.81
CA ALA A 876 19.48 -7.55 -0.08
C ALA A 876 20.40 -6.37 0.26
N THR A 877 21.69 -6.63 0.55
CA THR A 877 22.66 -5.57 0.82
C THR A 877 23.10 -4.84 -0.44
N LEU A 878 23.32 -5.56 -1.55
CA LEU A 878 23.63 -4.94 -2.84
C LEU A 878 22.49 -4.01 -3.28
N LEU A 879 21.24 -4.49 -3.18
CA LEU A 879 20.04 -3.70 -3.48
C LEU A 879 19.90 -2.51 -2.53
N SER A 880 20.11 -2.69 -1.22
CA SER A 880 20.09 -1.59 -0.24
C SER A 880 21.16 -0.54 -0.50
N VAL A 881 22.36 -0.94 -0.94
CA VAL A 881 23.42 0.00 -1.33
C VAL A 881 23.04 0.73 -2.62
N ARG A 882 22.52 0.02 -3.63
CA ARG A 882 22.02 0.63 -4.88
C ARG A 882 20.98 1.70 -4.57
N GLU A 883 20.01 1.37 -3.72
CA GLU A 883 18.95 2.27 -3.27
C GLU A 883 19.49 3.51 -2.53
N THR A 884 20.48 3.31 -1.66
CA THR A 884 21.15 4.41 -0.96
C THR A 884 21.89 5.33 -1.93
N LEU A 885 22.47 4.79 -3.01
CA LEU A 885 23.13 5.60 -4.04
C LEU A 885 22.13 6.35 -4.91
N ARG A 886 20.97 5.75 -5.20
CA ARG A 886 19.85 6.39 -5.93
C ARG A 886 19.19 7.51 -5.11
N SER A 887 18.93 7.30 -3.82
CA SER A 887 18.36 8.35 -2.95
C SER A 887 19.26 9.57 -2.81
N ARG A 888 20.57 9.41 -3.01
CA ARG A 888 21.51 10.53 -3.06
C ARG A 888 21.39 11.39 -4.31
N ILE A 889 20.76 10.93 -5.40
CA ILE A 889 20.53 11.75 -6.60
C ILE A 889 19.68 12.97 -6.25
N VAL A 890 18.70 12.80 -5.35
CA VAL A 890 17.85 13.90 -4.83
C VAL A 890 18.69 15.03 -4.21
N VAL A 891 19.82 14.69 -3.59
CA VAL A 891 20.67 15.64 -2.84
C VAL A 891 21.84 16.15 -3.69
N ASP A 892 22.49 15.24 -4.42
CA ASP A 892 23.74 15.51 -5.13
C ASP A 892 23.51 15.86 -6.63
N GLY A 893 22.30 15.64 -7.16
CA GLY A 893 21.98 15.72 -8.59
C GLY A 893 22.40 14.46 -9.37
N VAL A 894 22.41 14.59 -10.71
CA VAL A 894 22.75 13.50 -11.65
C VAL A 894 24.06 12.79 -11.24
N PRO A 895 24.08 11.45 -11.19
CA PRO A 895 25.27 10.67 -10.84
C PRO A 895 26.53 11.07 -11.63
N ASP A 896 27.67 11.16 -10.94
CA ASP A 896 28.96 11.21 -11.62
C ASP A 896 29.34 9.85 -12.24
N SER A 897 30.39 9.84 -13.09
CA SER A 897 30.82 8.63 -13.79
C SER A 897 31.21 7.48 -12.86
N ASP A 898 31.73 7.80 -11.66
CA ASP A 898 32.16 6.80 -10.68
C ASP A 898 30.94 6.15 -10.01
N ARG A 899 29.89 6.94 -9.73
CA ARG A 899 28.62 6.46 -9.18
C ARG A 899 27.86 5.63 -10.22
N GLN A 900 27.77 6.07 -11.47
CA GLN A 900 27.15 5.29 -12.54
C GLN A 900 27.86 3.94 -12.73
N ALA A 901 29.20 3.94 -12.75
CA ALA A 901 29.97 2.70 -12.83
C ALA A 901 29.72 1.75 -11.64
N LEU A 902 29.52 2.30 -10.43
CA LEU A 902 29.17 1.51 -9.27
C LEU A 902 27.74 0.93 -9.36
N LEU A 903 26.76 1.72 -9.81
CA LEU A 903 25.37 1.26 -10.02
C LEU A 903 25.32 0.10 -11.03
N GLY A 904 25.94 0.27 -12.21
CA GLY A 904 26.01 -0.81 -13.21
C GLY A 904 26.80 -2.04 -12.73
N TRP A 905 27.83 -1.85 -11.89
CA TRP A 905 28.52 -2.97 -11.25
C TRP A 905 27.60 -3.72 -10.26
N LEU A 906 26.84 -3.00 -9.44
CA LEU A 906 25.88 -3.59 -8.49
C LEU A 906 24.82 -4.41 -9.23
N GLU A 907 24.26 -3.87 -10.31
CA GLU A 907 23.28 -4.57 -11.16
C GLU A 907 23.85 -5.86 -11.73
N THR A 908 25.08 -5.81 -12.26
CA THR A 908 25.79 -6.99 -12.75
C THR A 908 25.98 -8.04 -11.65
N GLN A 909 26.33 -7.63 -10.42
CA GLN A 909 26.48 -8.56 -9.31
C GLN A 909 25.14 -9.19 -8.89
N VAL A 910 24.07 -8.39 -8.80
CA VAL A 910 22.73 -8.88 -8.48
C VAL A 910 22.24 -9.85 -9.54
N ALA A 911 22.40 -9.52 -10.83
CA ALA A 911 22.07 -10.38 -11.95
C ALA A 911 22.79 -11.75 -11.85
N SER A 912 24.10 -11.73 -11.57
CA SER A 912 24.89 -12.96 -11.45
C SER A 912 24.46 -13.88 -10.30
N LEU A 913 23.87 -13.31 -9.24
CA LEU A 913 23.41 -14.06 -8.07
C LEU A 913 21.95 -14.55 -8.21
N LEU A 914 21.15 -13.88 -9.05
CA LEU A 914 19.71 -14.13 -9.17
C LEU A 914 19.28 -14.75 -10.51
N SER A 915 19.74 -14.22 -11.65
CA SER A 915 19.13 -14.41 -12.98
C SER A 915 20.02 -15.15 -14.00
N ASP A 916 21.33 -14.91 -14.05
CA ASP A 916 22.22 -15.56 -15.04
C ASP A 916 22.52 -17.05 -14.73
N ASN A 917 22.30 -17.94 -15.71
CA ASN A 917 22.57 -19.41 -15.68
C ASN A 917 21.70 -20.28 -14.74
N ASN A 918 20.36 -20.17 -14.80
CA ASN A 918 19.39 -21.02 -14.09
C ASN A 918 19.47 -20.93 -12.57
N ALA A 919 18.87 -19.87 -12.01
CA ALA A 919 18.34 -19.76 -10.64
C ALA A 919 18.91 -20.78 -9.62
N PRO A 920 20.22 -20.72 -9.29
CA PRO A 920 20.81 -21.67 -8.36
C PRO A 920 20.06 -21.61 -7.03
N LEU A 921 19.61 -20.43 -6.63
CA LEU A 921 18.92 -20.18 -5.38
C LEU A 921 17.48 -20.73 -5.35
N ILE A 922 16.70 -20.59 -6.43
CA ILE A 922 15.34 -21.15 -6.52
C ILE A 922 15.43 -22.69 -6.53
N ASN A 923 16.37 -23.26 -7.28
CA ASN A 923 16.57 -24.71 -7.30
C ASN A 923 16.96 -25.25 -5.91
N GLU A 924 17.79 -24.52 -5.16
CA GLU A 924 18.12 -24.87 -3.78
C GLU A 924 16.92 -24.71 -2.84
N ALA A 925 16.09 -23.68 -3.03
CA ALA A 925 14.86 -23.49 -2.28
C ALA A 925 13.85 -24.62 -2.56
N LEU A 926 13.69 -25.04 -3.82
CA LEU A 926 12.84 -26.17 -4.21
C LEU A 926 13.33 -27.52 -3.66
N ALA A 927 14.63 -27.65 -3.38
CA ALA A 927 15.22 -28.83 -2.76
C ALA A 927 15.01 -28.92 -1.23
N LEU A 928 14.33 -27.94 -0.61
CA LEU A 928 13.98 -27.99 0.80
C LEU A 928 12.82 -28.98 1.05
N ASN A 929 12.92 -29.75 2.13
CA ASN A 929 11.98 -30.85 2.40
C ASN A 929 10.60 -30.35 2.88
N SER A 930 10.55 -29.24 3.63
CA SER A 930 9.29 -28.68 4.14
C SER A 930 8.65 -27.77 3.11
N SER A 931 7.36 -27.98 2.81
CA SER A 931 6.58 -27.10 1.91
C SER A 931 6.54 -25.66 2.42
N GLU A 932 6.44 -25.46 3.73
CA GLU A 932 6.46 -24.14 4.37
C GLU A 932 7.83 -23.45 4.20
N GLN A 933 8.93 -24.19 4.37
CA GLN A 933 10.27 -23.63 4.15
C GLN A 933 10.53 -23.31 2.67
N ARG A 934 10.05 -24.16 1.75
CA ARG A 934 10.08 -23.90 0.31
C ARG A 934 9.35 -22.61 -0.02
N ALA A 935 8.10 -22.49 0.43
CA ALA A 935 7.27 -21.30 0.19
C ALA A 935 7.94 -20.03 0.73
N ASN A 936 8.36 -20.02 2.00
CA ASN A 936 9.03 -18.88 2.61
C ASN A 936 10.34 -18.48 1.89
N ALA A 937 11.14 -19.47 1.46
CA ALA A 937 12.36 -19.20 0.71
C ALA A 937 12.05 -18.63 -0.69
N ILE A 938 11.11 -19.23 -1.42
CA ILE A 938 10.73 -18.80 -2.78
C ILE A 938 10.09 -17.41 -2.75
N SER A 939 9.16 -17.13 -1.84
CA SER A 939 8.53 -15.80 -1.71
C SER A 939 9.57 -14.72 -1.48
N ALA A 940 10.56 -14.98 -0.62
CA ALA A 940 11.61 -14.01 -0.38
C ALA A 940 12.58 -13.83 -1.55
N ILE A 941 12.84 -14.89 -2.34
CA ILE A 941 13.63 -14.77 -3.57
C ILE A 941 12.85 -14.00 -4.64
N ALA A 942 11.54 -14.23 -4.75
CA ALA A 942 10.68 -13.51 -5.69
C ALA A 942 10.69 -12.00 -5.39
N LEU A 943 10.61 -11.59 -4.12
CA LEU A 943 10.72 -10.17 -3.76
C LEU A 943 12.08 -9.57 -4.15
N LEU A 944 13.19 -10.27 -3.88
CA LEU A 944 14.51 -9.81 -4.31
C LEU A 944 14.64 -9.72 -5.84
N LEU A 945 13.96 -10.58 -6.60
CA LEU A 945 13.90 -10.52 -8.05
C LEU A 945 13.14 -9.28 -8.53
N VAL A 946 11.99 -8.95 -7.92
CA VAL A 946 11.24 -7.72 -8.26
C VAL A 946 12.07 -6.47 -7.95
N ASP A 947 12.63 -6.39 -6.74
CA ASP A 947 13.48 -5.27 -6.34
C ASP A 947 14.68 -5.10 -7.28
N ALA A 948 15.18 -6.20 -7.84
CA ALA A 948 16.27 -6.21 -8.81
C ALA A 948 15.86 -5.89 -10.26
N GLY A 949 14.57 -5.63 -10.53
CA GLY A 949 14.04 -5.36 -11.88
C GLY A 949 13.59 -6.60 -12.66
N TYR A 950 13.73 -7.81 -12.11
CA TYR A 950 13.40 -9.09 -12.74
C TYR A 950 11.98 -9.57 -12.40
N ALA A 951 10.97 -8.72 -12.62
CA ALA A 951 9.57 -9.01 -12.24
C ALA A 951 9.01 -10.29 -12.89
N ALA A 952 9.36 -10.58 -14.15
CA ALA A 952 8.92 -11.79 -14.84
C ALA A 952 9.46 -13.07 -14.17
N ASP A 953 10.74 -13.06 -13.77
CA ASP A 953 11.37 -14.16 -13.05
C ASP A 953 10.78 -14.30 -11.65
N ALA A 954 10.43 -13.20 -10.98
CA ALA A 954 9.76 -13.23 -9.69
C ALA A 954 8.39 -13.92 -9.75
N VAL A 955 7.59 -13.60 -10.77
CA VAL A 955 6.30 -14.28 -11.03
C VAL A 955 6.53 -15.76 -11.35
N GLY A 956 7.55 -16.07 -12.15
CA GLY A 956 7.97 -17.44 -12.44
C GLY A 956 8.36 -18.22 -11.18
N ALA A 957 9.07 -17.58 -10.25
CA ALA A 957 9.48 -18.15 -8.97
C ALA A 957 8.28 -18.41 -8.06
N ALA A 958 7.42 -17.40 -7.83
CA ALA A 958 6.23 -17.52 -7.00
C ALA A 958 5.29 -18.63 -7.49
N ASN A 959 5.16 -18.81 -8.81
CA ASN A 959 4.34 -19.87 -9.40
C ASN A 959 4.84 -21.30 -9.10
N GLN A 960 6.08 -21.48 -8.63
CA GLN A 960 6.59 -22.77 -8.17
C GLN A 960 6.04 -23.18 -6.79
N ILE A 961 5.36 -22.29 -6.06
CA ILE A 961 4.78 -22.60 -4.76
C ILE A 961 3.53 -23.49 -4.95
N GLU A 962 3.57 -24.67 -4.32
CA GLU A 962 2.54 -25.71 -4.47
C GLU A 962 1.21 -25.31 -3.80
N TYR A 963 1.28 -24.83 -2.55
CA TYR A 963 0.09 -24.46 -1.79
C TYR A 963 -0.48 -23.14 -2.30
N ARG A 964 -1.74 -23.18 -2.75
CA ARG A 964 -2.38 -22.07 -3.45
C ARG A 964 -2.40 -20.76 -2.65
N PRO A 965 -2.79 -20.74 -1.36
CA PRO A 965 -2.75 -19.51 -0.56
C PRO A 965 -1.36 -18.88 -0.45
N ASP A 966 -0.32 -19.69 -0.21
CA ASP A 966 1.06 -19.18 -0.12
C ASP A 966 1.52 -18.62 -1.47
N ARG A 967 1.15 -19.27 -2.59
CA ARG A 967 1.42 -18.78 -3.94
C ARG A 967 0.73 -17.45 -4.21
N GLU A 968 -0.56 -17.36 -3.90
CA GLU A 968 -1.35 -16.14 -4.11
C GLU A 968 -0.84 -14.99 -3.24
N ALA A 969 -0.43 -15.25 -2.00
CA ALA A 969 0.22 -14.28 -1.14
C ALA A 969 1.58 -13.81 -1.70
N ALA A 970 2.40 -14.73 -2.22
CA ALA A 970 3.69 -14.40 -2.84
C ALA A 970 3.52 -13.56 -4.11
N LEU A 971 2.57 -13.94 -4.98
CA LEU A 971 2.21 -13.15 -6.17
C LEU A 971 1.68 -11.77 -5.79
N GLY A 972 0.95 -11.66 -4.67
CA GLY A 972 0.42 -10.39 -4.17
C GLY A 972 1.54 -9.46 -3.73
N ALA A 973 2.53 -10.00 -3.00
CA ALA A 973 3.70 -9.25 -2.59
C ALA A 973 4.57 -8.82 -3.79
N VAL A 974 4.72 -9.68 -4.80
CA VAL A 974 5.39 -9.35 -6.07
C VAL A 974 4.67 -8.21 -6.80
N ALA A 975 3.35 -8.29 -6.92
CA ALA A 975 2.55 -7.26 -7.59
C ALA A 975 2.59 -5.92 -6.85
N ALA A 976 2.51 -5.94 -5.51
CA ALA A 976 2.67 -4.73 -4.69
C ALA A 976 4.06 -4.10 -4.89
N ALA A 977 5.13 -4.90 -4.89
CA ALA A 977 6.49 -4.40 -5.13
C ALA A 977 6.68 -3.81 -6.54
N ILE A 978 6.00 -4.33 -7.57
CA ILE A 978 5.98 -3.72 -8.91
C ILE A 978 5.29 -2.34 -8.87
N VAL A 979 4.18 -2.22 -8.14
CA VAL A 979 3.42 -0.97 -8.01
C VAL A 979 4.17 0.09 -7.21
N GLU A 980 4.82 -0.32 -6.13
CA GLU A 980 5.53 0.55 -5.19
C GLU A 980 6.98 0.83 -5.59
N HIS A 981 7.45 0.29 -6.72
CA HIS A 981 8.79 0.59 -7.22
C HIS A 981 8.98 2.10 -7.39
N ASP A 982 10.17 2.59 -7.06
CA ASP A 982 10.57 4.01 -7.15
C ASP A 982 12.08 4.06 -7.42
N ASP A 983 12.48 4.64 -8.55
CA ASP A 983 13.89 4.80 -8.91
C ASP A 983 14.53 6.03 -8.24
N PHE A 984 13.73 6.94 -7.69
CA PHE A 984 14.17 8.17 -7.01
C PHE A 984 13.60 8.25 -5.58
N PRO A 985 13.92 7.27 -4.72
CA PRO A 985 13.42 7.21 -3.35
C PRO A 985 13.66 8.52 -2.57
N GLY A 986 12.58 9.07 -2.01
CA GLY A 986 12.61 10.30 -1.24
C GLY A 986 12.41 11.58 -2.06
N SER A 987 12.22 11.46 -3.37
CA SER A 987 11.76 12.54 -4.25
C SER A 987 10.23 12.62 -4.28
N LEU A 988 9.69 13.82 -4.47
CA LEU A 988 8.30 14.04 -4.90
C LEU A 988 8.22 14.49 -6.37
N HIS A 989 9.38 14.63 -7.04
CA HIS A 989 9.47 15.20 -8.38
C HIS A 989 9.47 14.15 -9.49
N ALA A 990 9.91 12.93 -9.21
CA ALA A 990 9.99 11.84 -10.18
C ALA A 990 10.12 10.50 -9.47
N SER A 991 9.81 9.41 -10.18
CA SER A 991 9.87 8.04 -9.64
C SER A 991 10.34 6.97 -10.64
N ARG A 992 10.67 7.33 -11.89
CA ARG A 992 10.96 6.38 -12.98
C ARG A 992 12.22 6.75 -13.75
N ASP A 993 13.11 5.79 -13.90
CA ASP A 993 14.36 5.84 -14.66
C ASP A 993 14.58 4.44 -15.28
N LEU A 994 14.10 4.26 -16.51
CA LEU A 994 14.04 2.94 -17.15
C LEU A 994 15.40 2.42 -17.61
N ASP A 995 16.31 3.30 -18.01
CA ASP A 995 17.65 2.92 -18.48
C ASP A 995 18.72 2.97 -17.36
N GLY A 996 18.39 3.58 -16.22
CA GLY A 996 19.20 3.61 -15.01
C GLY A 996 20.32 4.65 -15.04
N ASP A 997 20.26 5.65 -15.92
CA ASP A 997 21.31 6.67 -16.06
C ASP A 997 21.28 7.73 -14.94
N GLY A 998 20.22 7.75 -14.14
CA GLY A 998 19.97 8.67 -13.03
C GLY A 998 19.21 9.93 -13.42
N ARG A 999 18.64 10.00 -14.62
CA ARG A 999 17.71 11.05 -15.07
C ARG A 999 16.29 10.50 -15.10
N PRO A 1000 15.29 11.30 -14.70
CA PRO A 1000 13.91 10.84 -14.76
C PRO A 1000 13.35 10.85 -16.18
N ASP A 1001 12.62 9.79 -16.52
CA ASP A 1001 11.88 9.66 -17.78
C ASP A 1001 10.79 10.76 -17.89
N PHE A 1002 10.17 11.07 -16.76
CA PHE A 1002 9.17 12.12 -16.60
C PHE A 1002 9.10 12.58 -15.13
N PHE A 1003 8.64 13.82 -14.95
CA PHE A 1003 8.31 14.37 -13.65
C PHE A 1003 6.90 13.99 -13.22
N ASP A 1004 6.74 13.72 -11.93
CA ASP A 1004 5.45 13.47 -11.30
C ASP A 1004 4.63 14.77 -11.25
N PRO A 1005 3.33 14.72 -11.57
CA PRO A 1005 2.47 15.91 -11.68
C PRO A 1005 2.16 16.56 -10.32
N VAL A 1006 2.65 15.99 -9.22
CA VAL A 1006 2.31 16.37 -7.85
C VAL A 1006 3.23 17.47 -7.28
N ASP A 1007 4.16 17.99 -8.09
CA ASP A 1007 5.07 19.04 -7.67
C ASP A 1007 4.33 20.36 -7.34
N SER A 1008 4.32 20.71 -6.04
CA SER A 1008 3.82 21.98 -5.51
C SER A 1008 4.95 22.90 -5.01
N SER A 1009 6.21 22.50 -5.17
CA SER A 1009 7.33 23.22 -4.59
C SER A 1009 7.91 24.26 -5.56
N ALA A 1010 7.91 25.52 -5.13
CA ALA A 1010 8.61 26.60 -5.82
C ALA A 1010 10.14 26.56 -5.61
N GLY A 1011 10.74 25.36 -5.52
CA GLY A 1011 12.17 25.11 -5.22
C GLY A 1011 12.94 24.53 -6.41
N GLU A 1012 14.26 24.74 -6.46
CA GLU A 1012 15.15 24.24 -7.51
C GLU A 1012 15.01 22.72 -7.67
N ASN A 1013 14.32 22.26 -8.72
CA ASN A 1013 14.30 20.86 -9.14
C ASN A 1013 15.74 20.45 -9.52
N PRO A 1014 16.38 19.51 -8.80
CA PRO A 1014 17.76 19.08 -9.10
C PRO A 1014 17.84 18.15 -10.31
N PHE A 1015 16.69 17.72 -10.85
CA PHE A 1015 16.59 16.79 -11.95
C PHE A 1015 16.47 17.49 -13.30
N GLU A 1016 17.02 16.85 -14.32
CA GLU A 1016 16.80 17.18 -15.72
C GLU A 1016 16.10 15.99 -16.37
N LEU A 1017 15.03 16.23 -17.15
CA LEU A 1017 14.39 15.15 -17.91
C LEU A 1017 15.41 14.44 -18.79
N ASP A 1018 15.27 13.13 -18.86
CA ASP A 1018 15.99 12.34 -19.83
C ASP A 1018 15.59 12.73 -21.26
N ASP A 1019 16.58 12.84 -22.15
CA ASP A 1019 16.38 13.07 -23.58
C ASP A 1019 16.45 11.79 -24.42
N ASN A 1020 16.69 10.64 -23.79
CA ASN A 1020 16.83 9.32 -24.39
C ASN A 1020 16.36 8.21 -23.41
N ILE A 1021 15.06 8.18 -23.13
CA ILE A 1021 14.41 7.38 -22.06
C ILE A 1021 14.81 5.89 -22.06
N ASP A 1022 15.08 5.30 -23.22
CA ASP A 1022 15.34 3.87 -23.34
C ASP A 1022 16.83 3.50 -23.47
N GLY A 1023 17.74 4.48 -23.43
CA GLY A 1023 19.17 4.23 -23.47
C GLY A 1023 19.73 3.86 -24.87
N ASP A 1024 18.94 3.92 -25.95
CA ASP A 1024 19.36 3.37 -27.26
C ASP A 1024 20.22 4.34 -28.12
N GLY A 1025 20.28 5.62 -27.71
CA GLY A 1025 21.06 6.69 -28.32
C GLY A 1025 20.26 7.53 -29.31
N CYS A 1026 18.96 7.29 -29.47
CA CYS A 1026 18.02 8.10 -30.23
C CYS A 1026 17.32 9.14 -29.35
N PRO A 1027 17.47 10.46 -29.61
CA PRO A 1027 16.76 11.45 -28.81
C PRO A 1027 15.23 11.31 -28.95
N ASP A 1028 14.48 11.39 -27.84
CA ASP A 1028 13.01 11.18 -27.80
C ASP A 1028 12.20 12.10 -28.74
N SER A 1029 12.81 13.21 -29.16
CA SER A 1029 12.25 14.13 -30.16
C SER A 1029 12.17 13.54 -31.58
N GLN A 1030 12.92 12.47 -31.83
CA GLN A 1030 13.05 11.76 -33.10
C GLN A 1030 12.77 10.26 -32.93
N ASP A 1031 12.73 9.76 -31.70
CA ASP A 1031 12.51 8.35 -31.45
C ASP A 1031 11.04 7.95 -31.62
N ARG A 1032 10.82 6.97 -32.50
CA ARG A 1032 9.50 6.38 -32.73
C ARG A 1032 9.16 5.35 -31.66
N ARG A 1033 10.10 4.95 -30.80
CA ARG A 1033 9.90 3.96 -29.75
C ARG A 1033 10.58 4.38 -28.42
N PRO A 1034 10.22 5.54 -27.85
CA PRO A 1034 10.90 6.15 -26.70
C PRO A 1034 10.90 5.33 -25.40
N PHE A 1035 10.36 4.13 -25.38
CA PHE A 1035 10.34 3.26 -24.21
C PHE A 1035 10.77 1.82 -24.57
N PHE A 1036 11.36 1.61 -25.76
CA PHE A 1036 11.71 0.29 -26.26
C PHE A 1036 13.06 0.33 -26.97
N ALA A 1037 14.12 0.02 -26.22
CA ALA A 1037 15.48 0.03 -26.72
C ALA A 1037 15.65 -0.87 -27.95
N THR A 1038 16.14 -0.29 -29.04
CA THR A 1038 16.47 -1.03 -30.26
C THR A 1038 17.98 -1.20 -30.44
N ASP A 1039 18.40 -2.27 -31.11
CA ASP A 1039 19.82 -2.47 -31.46
C ASP A 1039 20.24 -1.50 -32.60
N GLY A 1040 20.33 -0.20 -32.29
CA GLY A 1040 20.86 0.87 -33.15
C GLY A 1040 19.84 1.87 -33.70
N LEU A 1041 20.32 2.99 -34.28
CA LEU A 1041 19.56 4.18 -34.74
C LEU A 1041 18.57 3.96 -35.91
N ALA A 1042 18.08 2.75 -36.14
CA ALA A 1042 17.18 2.41 -37.26
C ALA A 1042 15.78 3.02 -37.09
N ASP A 1043 15.36 3.26 -35.84
CA ASP A 1043 14.03 3.79 -35.50
C ASP A 1043 14.03 5.30 -35.20
N CYS A 1044 15.19 5.97 -35.31
CA CYS A 1044 15.26 7.42 -35.34
C CYS A 1044 14.62 7.98 -36.62
N ALA A 1045 13.66 8.89 -36.46
CA ALA A 1045 13.15 9.69 -37.56
C ALA A 1045 14.31 10.47 -38.21
N ALA A 1046 14.42 10.35 -39.53
CA ALA A 1046 15.53 10.88 -40.33
C ALA A 1046 15.49 12.40 -40.53
#